data_AF-A0AAD5W1U1-F1
#
_entry.id   AF-A0AAD5W1U1-F1
#
_cell.length_a   1.000
_cell.length_b   1.000
_cell.length_c   1.000
_cell.angle_alpha   90.00
_cell.angle_beta   90.00
_cell.angle_gamma   90.00
#
_symmetry.space_group_name_H-M   'P 1'
#
loop_
_entity.id
_entity.type
_entity.pdbx_description
1 polymer ?
#
loop_
_entity_poly.entity_id
_entity_poly.type
_entity_poly.pdbx_seq_one_letter_code
_entity_poly.pdbx_strand_id
1 'polypeptide(L)'
;MPEALVVDHLRKDALAQYAAILKSGYGRGKFRVHSECCARQDGDRQTFTLHKCSIIDGKFQPIPGATVSTHAGKALKVRGKRVNLPMTHKKNFVPSSICQGCNQSGPQGDLFFKKQSTIENPILALHSNLKENPPAEIVNGLGIEGTLQVVTRGKEFMIVIGLFAIRICFGQQGHCLWMPTPMYRAITSSLVVQRGEKSWGYPIPPNYWDGAPGTNGIISIQAAFECPKWTLIFCDHNVLITFHVMALRSPPAESDLQPGSTLWPLLWSHSHGPSAYLEPEDFKNSLDEWRSTTITTENGHPIWYAVKSNQQVFNGYGAQETTDMLTRAHVHPLMPALLVCRNERVWEKFRSTVISYQLDRIDHVRREKSRLVKCSGVRPLRWKQSAHEDFCSLVEVYRCHRRRVTWSFLEEIHRLNLHDPAMVIGDEGHGIYPPEGAQSVYDEYQEPTKIIEEISRGVTTFVNVYAIEFKLNANSTKKYTTYTPFVAQWNKDWPCVVTNFRHMSLDDDFKHEYNKSTLGPYSFNVYVLAMWNPSKVSEMPTTKRKEKANSPVDGPLNTSIAGSAAVRKKSLGSNKHPTTRSTPTLIDAQSIRQSRDETGIWLTSIMRPSSDQLAANNVLQILRATSHRYAVCESIDSEAFTELRRFAAIESQVISWCSSWGGMTNWVAHLELTYAEARRSKKKDRWYEAVWKHADKGRQLQARLFAMYGTLPKEDFKIKELFRREVELVHILAKGITQIEVLVPIIPHSHSLVDEEPLSPLPPSSPPAMTPQYSEDSLADYS
;
A
#
# COMPACT_ATOMS: atom_id res chain seq x y z
N MET A 1 -19.71 3.02 29.05
CA MET A 1 -19.21 4.14 28.22
C MET A 1 -19.11 3.65 26.78
N PRO A 2 -19.54 4.42 25.77
CA PRO A 2 -19.48 3.98 24.38
C PRO A 2 -18.02 3.92 23.89
N GLU A 3 -17.62 2.84 23.22
CA GLU A 3 -16.28 2.67 22.62
C GLU A 3 -15.85 3.85 21.74
N ALA A 4 -16.81 4.53 21.10
CA ALA A 4 -16.55 5.73 20.29
C ALA A 4 -15.93 6.88 21.10
N LEU A 5 -16.34 7.07 22.36
CA LEU A 5 -15.81 8.10 23.26
C LEU A 5 -14.40 7.74 23.75
N VAL A 6 -14.11 6.46 23.98
CA VAL A 6 -12.77 5.97 24.37
C VAL A 6 -11.78 6.14 23.21
N VAL A 7 -12.20 5.82 21.98
CA VAL A 7 -11.37 6.01 20.78
C VAL A 7 -11.08 7.49 20.52
N ASP A 8 -12.05 8.38 20.74
CA ASP A 8 -11.87 9.81 20.53
C ASP A 8 -10.99 10.46 21.61
N HIS A 9 -11.08 9.98 22.87
CA HIS A 9 -10.19 10.39 23.96
C HIS A 9 -8.75 9.92 23.73
N LEU A 10 -8.55 8.65 23.36
CA LEU A 10 -7.21 8.11 23.02
C LEU A 10 -6.58 8.83 21.82
N ARG A 11 -7.40 9.28 20.86
CA ARG A 11 -6.94 10.05 19.70
C ARG A 11 -6.54 11.48 20.07
N LYS A 12 -7.30 12.15 20.95
CA LYS A 12 -6.97 13.48 21.49
C LYS A 12 -5.73 13.44 22.37
N ASP A 13 -5.58 12.42 23.20
CA ASP A 13 -4.38 12.21 24.02
C ASP A 13 -3.15 11.90 23.18
N ALA A 14 -3.28 11.08 22.13
CA ALA A 14 -2.18 10.81 21.20
C ALA A 14 -1.77 12.08 20.44
N LEU A 15 -2.73 12.92 20.02
CA LEU A 15 -2.45 14.20 19.35
C LEU A 15 -1.88 15.25 20.31
N ALA A 16 -2.32 15.30 21.56
CA ALA A 16 -1.77 16.20 22.59
C ALA A 16 -0.38 15.74 23.03
N GLN A 17 -0.14 14.44 23.21
CA GLN A 17 1.19 13.87 23.42
C GLN A 17 2.08 14.11 22.20
N TYR A 18 1.55 14.04 20.98
CA TYR A 18 2.30 14.31 19.76
C TYR A 18 2.65 15.80 19.63
N ALA A 19 1.70 16.70 19.86
CA ALA A 19 1.96 18.14 19.92
C ALA A 19 2.93 18.47 21.04
N ALA A 20 2.88 17.75 22.17
CA ALA A 20 3.87 17.87 23.25
C ALA A 20 5.23 17.28 22.86
N ILE A 21 5.30 16.18 22.09
CA ILE A 21 6.54 15.61 21.54
C ILE A 21 7.19 16.58 20.54
N LEU A 22 6.38 17.18 19.66
CA LEU A 22 6.82 18.19 18.70
C LEU A 22 7.22 19.52 19.39
N LYS A 23 6.45 19.96 20.40
CA LYS A 23 6.69 21.20 21.15
C LYS A 23 7.77 21.07 22.23
N SER A 24 8.04 19.87 22.76
CA SER A 24 9.11 19.66 23.75
C SER A 24 10.52 19.72 23.14
N GLY A 25 10.61 20.08 21.86
CA GLY A 25 11.79 19.89 21.04
C GLY A 25 12.02 18.41 20.77
N TYR A 26 12.37 18.06 19.55
CA TYR A 26 13.22 16.90 19.33
C TYR A 26 14.58 17.23 19.96
N GLY A 27 14.60 17.15 21.29
CA GLY A 27 15.67 17.56 22.15
C GLY A 27 16.87 16.71 21.81
N ARG A 28 17.93 17.38 21.37
CA ARG A 28 19.30 16.90 21.24
C ARG A 28 19.48 15.41 21.58
N GLY A 29 19.77 14.62 20.56
CA GLY A 29 20.00 13.18 20.68
C GLY A 29 21.42 12.81 20.26
N LYS A 30 21.74 11.53 20.41
CA LYS A 30 23.00 10.93 19.95
C LYS A 30 22.72 9.91 18.86
N PHE A 31 23.43 10.01 17.75
CA PHE A 31 23.41 9.00 16.71
C PHE A 31 24.31 7.83 17.09
N ARG A 32 23.77 6.61 17.04
CA ARG A 32 24.47 5.36 17.35
C ARG A 32 24.31 4.37 16.21
N VAL A 33 25.39 3.65 15.93
CA VAL A 33 25.44 2.56 14.97
C VAL A 33 25.53 1.23 15.72
N HIS A 34 24.71 0.28 15.31
CA HIS A 34 24.72 -1.11 15.78
C HIS A 34 25.44 -1.96 14.75
N SER A 35 26.78 -1.96 14.82
CA SER A 35 27.68 -2.60 13.84
C SER A 35 27.39 -4.08 13.63
N GLU A 36 26.92 -4.77 14.67
CA GLU A 36 26.62 -6.20 14.68
C GLU A 36 25.41 -6.54 13.80
N CYS A 37 24.50 -5.59 13.61
CA CYS A 37 23.34 -5.70 12.72
C CYS A 37 23.59 -5.14 11.32
N CYS A 38 24.78 -4.59 11.06
CA CYS A 38 25.17 -4.04 9.76
C CYS A 38 25.70 -5.13 8.81
N ALA A 39 25.83 -4.78 7.54
CA ALA A 39 26.38 -5.69 6.53
C ALA A 39 27.83 -5.96 6.89
N ARG A 40 28.26 -7.21 6.74
CA ARG A 40 29.64 -7.60 7.01
C ARG A 40 30.59 -6.80 6.13
N GLN A 41 31.72 -6.40 6.70
CA GLN A 41 32.72 -5.56 6.02
C GLN A 41 33.39 -6.26 4.84
N ASP A 42 33.42 -7.60 4.85
CA ASP A 42 33.96 -8.44 3.78
C ASP A 42 32.97 -8.66 2.62
N GLY A 43 31.72 -8.21 2.78
CA GLY A 43 30.69 -8.29 1.75
C GLY A 43 30.88 -7.26 0.64
N ASP A 44 30.26 -7.52 -0.51
CA ASP A 44 30.28 -6.61 -1.67
C ASP A 44 29.53 -5.28 -1.39
N ARG A 45 28.85 -5.17 -0.24
CA ARG A 45 28.06 -3.99 0.15
C ARG A 45 28.33 -3.60 1.60
N GLN A 46 28.54 -2.31 1.83
CA GLN A 46 28.69 -1.73 3.17
C GLN A 46 27.41 -0.97 3.57
N THR A 47 26.99 -1.10 4.83
CA THR A 47 25.87 -0.32 5.39
C THR A 47 26.25 1.13 5.59
N PHE A 48 27.49 1.44 5.94
CA PHE A 48 27.98 2.80 6.14
C PHE A 48 29.08 3.11 5.14
N THR A 49 29.01 4.31 4.56
CA THR A 49 30.06 4.90 3.74
C THR A 49 30.37 6.30 4.26
N LEU A 50 31.63 6.70 4.14
CA LEU A 50 32.10 8.01 4.60
C LEU A 50 32.38 8.89 3.39
N HIS A 51 31.93 10.14 3.45
CA HIS A 51 32.19 11.12 2.43
C HIS A 51 33.70 11.42 2.36
N LYS A 52 34.25 11.37 1.14
CA LYS A 52 35.65 11.70 0.87
C LYS A 52 35.68 13.07 0.19
N CYS A 53 36.27 14.05 0.85
CA CYS A 53 36.49 15.38 0.29
C CYS A 53 37.90 15.87 0.57
N SER A 54 38.31 16.89 -0.17
CA SER A 54 39.58 17.58 0.06
C SER A 54 39.52 18.46 1.31
N ILE A 55 40.67 18.76 1.91
CA ILE A 55 40.75 19.72 3.02
C ILE A 55 40.40 21.16 2.60
N ILE A 56 40.42 21.45 1.29
CA ILE A 56 40.04 22.75 0.72
C ILE A 56 38.60 22.77 0.19
N ASP A 57 37.82 21.69 0.36
CA ASP A 57 36.41 21.67 -0.06
C ASP A 57 35.64 22.79 0.64
N GLY A 58 34.86 23.60 -0.07
CA GLY A 58 34.19 24.77 0.52
C GLY A 58 33.00 24.46 1.43
N LYS A 59 32.42 23.25 1.35
CA LYS A 59 31.18 22.88 2.06
C LYS A 59 31.40 21.76 3.07
N PHE A 60 32.24 20.79 2.71
CA PHE A 60 32.51 19.62 3.52
C PHE A 60 33.91 19.67 4.15
N GLN A 61 34.08 18.96 5.26
CA GLN A 61 35.37 18.73 5.89
C GLN A 61 35.67 17.22 5.90
N PRO A 62 36.93 16.81 5.67
CA PRO A 62 37.25 15.39 5.62
C PRO A 62 37.02 14.70 6.97
N ILE A 63 36.49 13.47 6.89
CA ILE A 63 36.28 12.53 8.00
C ILE A 63 37.43 11.50 8.00
N PRO A 64 37.80 10.87 9.14
CA PRO A 64 38.78 9.78 9.15
C PRO A 64 38.48 8.73 8.09
N GLY A 65 39.50 8.34 7.33
CA GLY A 65 39.38 7.32 6.30
C GLY A 65 39.19 5.94 6.91
N ALA A 66 38.19 5.19 6.42
CA ALA A 66 38.01 3.80 6.78
C ALA A 66 39.05 2.90 6.10
N THR A 67 39.44 1.80 6.75
CA THR A 67 40.14 0.71 6.05
C THR A 67 39.19 0.17 5.01
N VAL A 68 39.53 0.36 3.73
CA VAL A 68 38.93 -0.43 2.68
C VAL A 68 39.46 -1.83 2.91
N SER A 69 38.60 -2.77 3.31
CA SER A 69 38.93 -4.19 3.30
C SER A 69 39.59 -4.48 1.96
N THR A 70 40.91 -4.68 1.98
CA THR A 70 41.64 -5.16 0.82
C THR A 70 41.11 -6.57 0.66
N HIS A 71 40.11 -6.74 -0.20
CA HIS A 71 39.44 -8.03 -0.42
C HIS A 71 40.50 -9.13 -0.35
N ALA A 72 40.48 -9.90 0.73
CA ALA A 72 41.41 -10.99 0.94
C ALA A 72 41.33 -11.84 -0.33
N GLY A 73 42.45 -11.91 -1.05
CA GLY A 73 42.48 -12.19 -2.48
C GLY A 73 41.49 -13.26 -2.89
N LYS A 74 40.39 -12.85 -3.54
CA LYS A 74 39.65 -13.77 -4.41
C LYS A 74 40.63 -14.12 -5.53
N ALA A 75 41.37 -15.21 -5.34
CA ALA A 75 42.21 -15.80 -6.38
C ALA A 75 41.34 -15.93 -7.63
N LEU A 76 41.65 -15.11 -8.64
CA LEU A 76 40.93 -15.11 -9.91
C LEU A 76 41.09 -16.51 -10.50
N LYS A 77 40.05 -17.35 -10.40
CA LYS A 77 40.02 -18.65 -11.09
C LYS A 77 39.82 -18.38 -12.58
N VAL A 78 40.90 -18.12 -13.29
CA VAL A 78 40.90 -18.16 -14.76
C VAL A 78 41.09 -19.62 -15.17
N ARG A 79 40.05 -20.21 -15.78
CA ARG A 79 40.08 -21.52 -16.47
C ARG A 79 40.85 -22.64 -15.73
N GLY A 80 40.40 -23.02 -14.53
CA GLY A 80 40.75 -24.32 -13.95
C GLY A 80 42.18 -24.50 -13.40
N LYS A 81 43.08 -23.51 -13.51
CA LYS A 81 44.39 -23.54 -12.82
C LYS A 81 44.47 -22.41 -11.79
N ARG A 82 44.81 -22.76 -10.54
CA ARG A 82 45.22 -21.75 -9.54
C ARG A 82 46.57 -21.21 -9.99
N VAL A 83 46.60 -20.00 -10.54
CA VAL A 83 47.85 -19.30 -10.79
C VAL A 83 48.10 -18.36 -9.61
N ASN A 84 49.12 -18.65 -8.81
CA ASN A 84 49.67 -17.70 -7.87
C ASN A 84 50.46 -16.66 -8.67
N LEU A 85 49.84 -15.53 -9.02
CA LEU A 85 50.56 -14.41 -9.60
C LEU A 85 51.23 -13.63 -8.47
N PRO A 86 52.56 -13.39 -8.52
CA PRO A 86 53.22 -12.51 -7.57
C PRO A 86 52.67 -11.08 -7.69
N MET A 87 52.37 -10.47 -6.54
CA MET A 87 51.79 -9.12 -6.41
C MET A 87 52.80 -8.02 -6.81
N THR A 88 53.04 -7.81 -8.10
CA THR A 88 53.85 -6.66 -8.57
C THR A 88 53.11 -5.70 -9.50
N HIS A 89 51.86 -6.00 -9.88
CA HIS A 89 51.00 -5.03 -10.57
C HIS A 89 49.75 -4.72 -9.74
N LYS A 90 49.88 -3.70 -8.87
CA LYS A 90 48.74 -2.92 -8.36
C LYS A 90 48.05 -2.23 -9.56
N LYS A 91 47.25 -2.95 -10.33
CA LYS A 91 46.17 -2.31 -11.08
C LYS A 91 45.25 -1.73 -10.00
N ASN A 92 45.10 -0.41 -10.02
CA ASN A 92 44.18 0.35 -9.18
C ASN A 92 42.76 -0.20 -9.38
N PHE A 93 42.42 -1.26 -8.64
CA PHE A 93 41.03 -1.66 -8.45
C PHE A 93 40.46 -0.63 -7.48
N VAL A 94 40.09 0.52 -8.04
CA VAL A 94 39.27 1.50 -7.36
C VAL A 94 37.95 0.80 -7.10
N PRO A 95 37.57 0.52 -5.84
CA PRO A 95 36.24 0.04 -5.56
C PRO A 95 35.25 1.03 -6.17
N SER A 96 34.25 0.55 -6.90
CA SER A 96 33.15 1.36 -7.46
C SER A 96 32.32 2.11 -6.41
N SER A 97 32.76 2.13 -5.15
CA SER A 97 32.22 2.87 -4.01
C SER A 97 32.98 4.16 -3.68
N ILE A 98 33.99 4.57 -4.45
CA ILE A 98 34.38 5.99 -4.42
C ILE A 98 33.18 6.79 -4.91
N CYS A 99 32.74 7.79 -4.14
CA CYS A 99 31.71 8.74 -4.57
C CYS A 99 32.22 9.53 -5.79
N GLN A 100 32.22 8.92 -6.98
CA GLN A 100 32.51 9.61 -8.23
C GLN A 100 31.49 10.74 -8.47
N GLY A 101 30.28 10.61 -7.93
CA GLY A 101 29.26 11.65 -7.95
C GLY A 101 29.55 12.89 -7.09
N CYS A 102 30.43 12.79 -6.10
CA CYS A 102 30.88 13.95 -5.31
C CYS A 102 32.07 14.66 -5.99
N ASN A 103 32.69 14.00 -6.98
CA ASN A 103 33.87 14.48 -7.70
C ASN A 103 33.52 15.32 -8.94
N GLN A 104 32.29 15.83 -9.05
CA GLN A 104 32.04 16.98 -9.92
C GLN A 104 32.62 18.24 -9.28
N SER A 105 33.93 18.29 -9.05
CA SER A 105 34.60 19.57 -9.20
C SER A 105 34.33 19.98 -10.64
N GLY A 106 33.52 21.01 -10.84
CA GLY A 106 33.41 21.71 -12.11
C GLY A 106 34.81 22.04 -12.65
N PRO A 107 34.93 22.50 -13.92
CA PRO A 107 36.23 22.71 -14.57
C PRO A 107 37.15 23.47 -13.61
N GLN A 108 38.15 22.76 -13.08
CA GLN A 108 39.18 23.35 -12.24
C GLN A 108 39.97 24.24 -13.19
N GLY A 109 39.61 25.52 -13.26
CA GLY A 109 40.50 26.52 -13.80
C GLY A 109 41.79 26.45 -12.97
N ASP A 110 42.92 26.29 -13.65
CA ASP A 110 44.29 26.28 -13.11
C ASP A 110 44.65 27.65 -12.47
N LEU A 111 43.90 28.08 -11.48
CA LEU A 111 44.17 29.28 -10.70
C LEU A 111 45.06 28.89 -9.51
N PHE A 112 46.37 28.94 -9.77
CA PHE A 112 47.47 29.21 -8.83
C PHE A 112 47.10 29.13 -7.34
N PHE A 113 47.24 27.94 -6.76
CA PHE A 113 47.25 27.77 -5.30
C PHE A 113 48.54 28.36 -4.71
N LYS A 114 48.50 29.64 -4.33
CA LYS A 114 49.46 30.20 -3.37
C LYS A 114 49.37 29.41 -2.06
N LYS A 115 50.52 29.06 -1.48
CA LYS A 115 50.70 28.39 -0.18
C LYS A 115 49.74 28.94 0.88
N GLN A 116 48.54 28.35 1.01
CA GLN A 116 47.67 28.60 2.14
C GLN A 116 48.22 27.83 3.33
N SER A 117 48.35 28.54 4.44
CA SER A 117 48.65 28.03 5.78
C SER A 117 47.94 26.71 6.05
N THR A 118 48.60 25.78 6.72
CA THR A 118 48.05 24.50 7.21
C THR A 118 46.73 24.71 7.94
N ILE A 119 45.61 24.61 7.22
CA ILE A 119 44.27 24.59 7.83
C ILE A 119 44.18 23.25 8.54
N GLU A 120 44.32 23.25 9.86
CA GLU A 120 44.10 22.06 10.67
C GLU A 120 42.62 21.67 10.57
N ASN A 121 42.34 20.40 10.25
CA ASN A 121 40.99 19.86 10.29
C ASN A 121 40.71 19.39 11.74
N PRO A 122 39.79 20.04 12.47
CA PRO A 122 39.54 19.74 13.87
C PRO A 122 39.00 18.31 14.07
N ILE A 123 38.19 17.79 13.15
CA ILE A 123 37.68 16.42 13.22
C ILE A 123 38.82 15.40 13.05
N LEU A 124 39.70 15.59 12.05
CA LEU A 124 40.81 14.67 11.84
C LEU A 124 41.84 14.70 12.98
N ALA A 125 42.06 15.86 13.59
CA ALA A 125 42.95 16.00 14.74
C ALA A 125 42.39 15.25 15.96
N LEU A 126 41.10 15.45 16.27
CA LEU A 126 40.42 14.82 17.42
C LEU A 126 40.24 13.30 17.27
N HIS A 127 40.16 12.80 16.03
CA HIS A 127 39.81 11.41 15.74
C HIS A 127 40.90 10.65 14.95
N SER A 128 42.15 11.03 15.14
CA SER A 128 43.29 10.39 14.46
C SER A 128 43.41 8.89 14.77
N ASN A 129 42.95 8.46 15.94
CA ASN A 129 42.88 7.07 16.39
C ASN A 129 41.77 6.24 15.71
N LEU A 130 40.82 6.87 15.01
CA LEU A 130 39.77 6.17 14.26
C LEU A 130 40.21 5.78 12.85
N LYS A 131 41.39 6.22 12.41
CA LYS A 131 41.94 5.78 11.14
C LYS A 131 42.02 4.27 11.14
N GLU A 132 41.70 3.69 9.99
CA GLU A 132 41.72 2.25 9.76
C GLU A 132 40.59 1.44 10.43
N ASN A 133 39.74 2.08 11.24
CA ASN A 133 38.56 1.40 11.74
C ASN A 133 37.52 1.19 10.62
N PRO A 134 36.63 0.21 10.78
CA PRO A 134 35.47 0.05 9.94
C PRO A 134 34.56 1.28 9.92
N PRO A 135 33.86 1.58 8.80
CA PRO A 135 33.01 2.77 8.71
C PRO A 135 31.99 2.93 9.86
N ALA A 136 31.37 1.83 10.30
CA ALA A 136 30.41 1.85 11.41
C ALA A 136 31.05 2.28 12.75
N GLU A 137 32.26 1.80 13.02
CA GLU A 137 33.01 2.14 14.23
C GLU A 137 33.51 3.59 14.19
N ILE A 138 33.95 4.06 13.00
CA ILE A 138 34.30 5.47 12.81
C ILE A 138 33.09 6.36 13.13
N VAL A 139 31.91 6.04 12.62
CA VAL A 139 30.69 6.83 12.86
C VAL A 139 30.34 6.89 14.35
N ASN A 140 30.46 5.78 15.08
CA ASN A 140 30.29 5.78 16.53
C ASN A 140 31.36 6.63 17.25
N GLY A 141 32.61 6.53 16.81
CA GLY A 141 33.74 7.27 17.37
C GLY A 141 33.68 8.78 17.12
N LEU A 142 33.01 9.23 16.06
CA LEU A 142 32.76 10.66 15.77
C LEU A 142 31.87 11.33 16.83
N GLY A 143 31.14 10.55 17.64
CA GLY A 143 30.31 11.09 18.72
C GLY A 143 29.20 12.02 18.22
N ILE A 144 28.58 11.70 17.08
CA ILE A 144 27.57 12.54 16.43
C ILE A 144 26.38 12.79 17.37
N GLU A 145 26.21 14.05 17.79
CA GLU A 145 25.12 14.49 18.68
C GLU A 145 24.65 15.89 18.30
N GLY A 146 23.39 16.21 18.62
CA GLY A 146 22.80 17.49 18.26
C GLY A 146 21.30 17.41 18.07
N THR A 147 20.72 18.53 17.65
CA THR A 147 19.32 18.60 17.23
C THR A 147 19.15 17.90 15.89
N LEU A 148 18.09 17.10 15.75
CA LEU A 148 17.76 16.40 14.51
C LEU A 148 16.97 17.31 13.58
N GLN A 149 17.48 17.52 12.37
CA GLN A 149 16.74 18.05 11.24
C GLN A 149 16.57 16.95 10.20
N VAL A 150 15.43 16.93 9.49
CA VAL A 150 15.13 15.89 8.50
C VAL A 150 14.59 16.53 7.24
N VAL A 151 15.17 16.17 6.10
CA VAL A 151 14.66 16.49 4.76
C VAL A 151 14.66 15.23 3.89
N THR A 152 13.85 15.22 2.84
CA THR A 152 13.67 14.04 1.97
C THR A 152 13.68 14.45 0.51
N ARG A 153 14.24 13.63 -0.37
CA ARG A 153 14.16 13.83 -1.83
C ARG A 153 13.95 12.48 -2.52
N GLY A 154 12.73 12.27 -3.00
CA GLY A 154 12.31 11.00 -3.60
C GLY A 154 12.51 9.83 -2.63
N LYS A 155 13.41 8.90 -2.94
CA LYS A 155 13.68 7.70 -2.10
C LYS A 155 14.77 7.87 -1.05
N GLU A 156 15.41 9.03 -1.00
CA GLU A 156 16.48 9.31 -0.06
C GLU A 156 15.99 10.20 1.08
N PHE A 157 16.44 9.86 2.28
CA PHE A 157 16.29 10.68 3.47
C PHE A 157 17.62 11.34 3.76
N MET A 158 17.57 12.55 4.31
CA MET A 158 18.71 13.25 4.84
C MET A 158 18.38 13.63 6.28
N ILE A 159 19.18 13.13 7.23
CA ILE A 159 19.14 13.61 8.60
C ILE A 159 20.38 14.46 8.86
N VAL A 160 20.20 15.58 9.53
CA VAL A 160 21.28 16.47 9.92
C VAL A 160 21.32 16.59 11.44
N ILE A 161 22.50 16.38 12.01
CA ILE A 161 22.75 16.36 13.45
C ILE A 161 24.03 17.16 13.72
N GLY A 162 23.87 18.40 14.17
CA GLY A 162 24.99 19.32 14.36
C GLY A 162 25.75 19.59 13.05
N LEU A 163 27.00 19.14 12.97
CA LEU A 163 27.85 19.27 11.78
C LEU A 163 27.70 18.11 10.78
N PHE A 164 26.92 17.07 11.10
CA PHE A 164 26.89 15.85 10.29
C PHE A 164 25.60 15.75 9.49
N ALA A 165 25.74 15.55 8.19
CA ALA A 165 24.64 15.25 7.28
C ALA A 165 24.74 13.76 6.89
N ILE A 166 23.69 12.99 7.17
CA ILE A 166 23.64 11.55 6.95
C ILE A 166 22.54 11.26 5.93
N ARG A 167 22.95 10.92 4.70
CA ARG A 167 22.03 10.46 3.66
C ARG A 167 21.69 9.00 3.89
N ILE A 168 20.41 8.66 3.82
CA ILE A 168 19.87 7.33 4.08
C ILE A 168 19.11 6.86 2.86
N CYS A 169 19.47 5.69 2.34
CA CYS A 169 18.71 4.98 1.32
C CYS A 169 18.22 3.66 1.92
N PHE A 170 16.91 3.47 1.97
CA PHE A 170 16.26 2.35 2.65
C PHE A 170 16.34 1.01 1.92
N GLY A 171 16.78 1.00 0.65
CA GLY A 171 16.82 -0.23 -0.13
C GLY A 171 15.42 -0.81 -0.36
N GLN A 172 15.22 -2.09 -0.05
CA GLN A 172 13.95 -2.79 -0.28
C GLN A 172 13.09 -2.96 0.96
N GLN A 173 13.69 -3.13 2.14
CA GLN A 173 12.99 -3.43 3.39
C GLN A 173 13.40 -2.54 4.55
N GLY A 174 14.36 -1.63 4.31
CA GLY A 174 14.72 -0.62 5.29
C GLY A 174 13.50 0.22 5.63
N HIS A 175 13.35 0.52 6.91
CA HIS A 175 12.33 1.41 7.44
C HIS A 175 12.86 2.09 8.70
N CYS A 176 12.16 3.13 9.16
CA CYS A 176 12.46 3.77 10.44
C CYS A 176 11.18 3.95 11.25
N LEU A 177 11.31 3.96 12.56
CA LEU A 177 10.19 4.16 13.46
C LEU A 177 10.65 4.78 14.79
N TRP A 178 9.77 5.55 15.41
CA TRP A 178 9.99 6.07 16.75
C TRP A 178 9.59 5.03 17.79
N MET A 179 10.38 4.89 18.86
CA MET A 179 10.02 4.05 20.01
C MET A 179 10.46 4.70 21.32
N PRO A 180 9.82 4.37 22.46
CA PRO A 180 10.28 4.87 23.76
C PRO A 180 11.74 4.46 24.01
N THR A 181 12.58 5.40 24.45
CA THR A 181 14.00 5.14 24.73
C THR A 181 14.21 3.97 25.72
N PRO A 182 13.40 3.81 26.80
CA PRO A 182 13.51 2.64 27.67
C PRO A 182 13.28 1.30 26.95
N MET A 183 12.34 1.27 26.00
CA MET A 183 12.07 0.08 25.18
C MET A 183 13.24 -0.23 24.26
N TYR A 184 13.77 0.79 23.56
CA TYR A 184 14.97 0.66 22.73
C TYR A 184 16.14 0.08 23.54
N ARG A 185 16.43 0.65 24.70
CA ARG A 185 17.54 0.20 25.57
C ARG A 185 17.37 -1.26 26.01
N ALA A 186 16.15 -1.66 26.39
CA ALA A 186 15.84 -3.04 26.79
C ALA A 186 15.98 -4.04 25.62
N ILE A 187 15.66 -3.65 24.39
CA ILE A 187 15.90 -4.47 23.21
C ILE A 187 17.41 -4.61 22.98
N THR A 188 18.14 -3.50 22.97
CA THR A 188 19.58 -3.47 22.64
C THR A 188 20.50 -3.96 23.76
N SER A 189 19.99 -4.17 24.97
CA SER A 189 20.74 -4.81 26.06
C SER A 189 20.87 -6.32 25.88
N SER A 190 20.05 -6.91 25.01
CA SER A 190 20.15 -8.33 24.66
C SER A 190 21.28 -8.57 23.65
N LEU A 191 21.89 -9.74 23.69
CA LEU A 191 22.83 -10.15 22.64
C LEU A 191 22.11 -10.29 21.31
N VAL A 192 22.76 -9.88 20.22
CA VAL A 192 22.24 -10.12 18.88
C VAL A 192 22.19 -11.61 18.59
N VAL A 193 21.14 -12.05 17.91
CA VAL A 193 20.95 -13.41 17.44
C VAL A 193 20.99 -13.45 15.92
N GLN A 194 21.43 -14.57 15.37
CA GLN A 194 21.48 -14.74 13.93
C GLN A 194 20.07 -14.78 13.36
N ARG A 195 19.86 -14.02 12.28
CA ARG A 195 18.59 -13.90 11.57
C ARG A 195 18.80 -14.27 10.10
N GLY A 196 18.48 -15.51 9.77
CA GLY A 196 18.79 -16.09 8.46
C GLY A 196 20.30 -16.19 8.21
N GLU A 197 20.70 -16.33 6.94
CA GLU A 197 22.10 -16.61 6.59
C GLU A 197 23.02 -15.39 6.73
N LYS A 198 22.49 -14.17 6.60
CA LYS A 198 23.29 -12.95 6.36
C LYS A 198 22.99 -11.78 7.29
N SER A 199 21.98 -11.88 8.16
CA SER A 199 21.59 -10.77 9.04
C SER A 199 21.63 -11.18 10.50
N TRP A 200 21.74 -10.19 11.38
CA TRP A 200 21.67 -10.35 12.83
C TRP A 200 20.65 -9.36 13.38
N GLY A 201 20.04 -9.66 14.51
CA GLY A 201 19.04 -8.79 15.13
C GLY A 201 18.92 -9.01 16.62
N TYR A 202 18.30 -8.06 17.30
CA TYR A 202 18.02 -8.14 18.73
C TYR A 202 16.71 -8.89 18.97
N PRO A 203 16.67 -9.86 19.90
CA PRO A 203 15.40 -10.41 20.37
C PRO A 203 14.59 -9.29 21.07
N ILE A 204 13.32 -9.19 20.73
CA ILE A 204 12.37 -8.24 21.32
C ILE A 204 11.83 -8.87 22.61
N PRO A 205 11.95 -8.21 23.77
CA PRO A 205 11.38 -8.71 25.01
C PRO A 205 9.86 -8.99 24.87
N PRO A 206 9.33 -10.09 25.46
CA PRO A 206 7.94 -10.48 25.27
C PRO A 206 6.91 -9.40 25.64
N ASN A 207 7.22 -8.57 26.64
CA ASN A 207 6.36 -7.47 27.08
C ASN A 207 6.30 -6.29 26.09
N TYR A 208 7.17 -6.25 25.09
CA TYR A 208 7.19 -5.26 24.01
C TYR A 208 6.78 -5.84 22.66
N TRP A 209 6.51 -7.14 22.60
CA TRP A 209 6.12 -7.84 21.39
C TRP A 209 4.62 -8.14 21.40
N ASP A 210 3.89 -7.44 20.52
CA ASP A 210 2.48 -7.75 20.20
C ASP A 210 2.37 -8.14 18.71
N GLY A 211 3.35 -8.88 18.20
CA GLY A 211 3.34 -9.39 16.84
C GLY A 211 2.41 -10.58 16.66
N ALA A 212 2.40 -11.17 15.46
CA ALA A 212 1.55 -12.30 15.15
C ALA A 212 1.85 -13.52 16.06
N PRO A 213 0.85 -14.31 16.48
CA PRO A 213 1.07 -15.51 17.29
C PRO A 213 2.05 -16.49 16.64
N GLY A 214 2.91 -17.12 17.45
CA GLY A 214 3.86 -18.15 16.99
C GLY A 214 5.16 -17.61 16.38
N THR A 215 5.47 -16.33 16.57
CA THR A 215 6.66 -15.68 15.99
C THR A 215 7.60 -15.16 17.08
N ASN A 216 8.90 -15.35 16.88
CA ASN A 216 9.93 -14.79 17.75
C ASN A 216 10.23 -13.36 17.30
N GLY A 217 9.86 -12.37 18.10
CA GLY A 217 10.16 -10.98 17.79
C GLY A 217 11.67 -10.74 17.69
N ILE A 218 12.19 -10.51 16.48
CA ILE A 218 13.61 -10.17 16.25
C ILE A 218 13.67 -8.93 15.36
N ILE A 219 14.41 -7.90 15.81
CA ILE A 219 14.57 -6.64 15.08
C ILE A 219 16.03 -6.36 14.72
N SER A 220 16.30 -6.13 13.43
CA SER A 220 17.64 -5.80 12.93
C SER A 220 17.78 -4.27 12.89
N ILE A 221 18.28 -3.68 13.97
CA ILE A 221 18.51 -2.23 14.09
C ILE A 221 19.92 -1.92 13.59
N GLN A 222 20.09 -1.16 12.51
CA GLN A 222 21.43 -0.77 12.03
C GLN A 222 21.90 0.54 12.67
N ALA A 223 20.98 1.46 12.92
CA ALA A 223 21.29 2.75 13.51
C ALA A 223 20.14 3.25 14.38
N ALA A 224 20.44 4.17 15.28
CA ALA A 224 19.47 4.81 16.15
C ALA A 224 19.87 6.26 16.42
N PHE A 225 18.89 7.17 16.44
CA PHE A 225 19.04 8.49 17.02
C PHE A 225 18.34 8.50 18.37
N GLU A 226 19.13 8.35 19.43
CA GLU A 226 18.68 8.20 20.80
C GLU A 226 18.48 9.57 21.45
N CYS A 227 17.22 9.95 21.71
CA CYS A 227 16.89 11.10 22.56
C CYS A 227 16.54 10.61 23.99
N PRO A 228 16.35 11.53 24.96
CA PRO A 228 16.05 11.13 26.34
C PRO A 228 14.77 10.30 26.51
N LYS A 229 13.71 10.61 25.74
CA LYS A 229 12.38 9.97 25.88
C LYS A 229 12.03 9.02 24.73
N TRP A 230 12.43 9.37 23.52
CA TRP A 230 12.14 8.63 22.31
C TRP A 230 13.41 8.40 21.49
N THR A 231 13.51 7.23 20.87
CA THR A 231 14.59 6.86 19.96
C THR A 231 14.00 6.64 18.57
N LEU A 232 14.56 7.29 17.56
CA LEU A 232 14.28 6.96 16.16
C LEU A 232 15.24 5.84 15.75
N ILE A 233 14.71 4.66 15.45
CA ILE A 233 15.53 3.53 14.99
C ILE A 233 15.42 3.38 13.49
N PHE A 234 16.51 2.90 12.87
CA PHE A 234 16.59 2.52 11.47
C PHE A 234 16.82 1.01 11.40
N CYS A 235 15.89 0.33 10.75
CA CYS A 235 15.83 -1.13 10.74
C CYS A 235 15.81 -1.66 9.32
N ASP A 236 16.58 -2.70 9.08
CA ASP A 236 16.60 -3.42 7.82
C ASP A 236 17.03 -4.86 8.05
N HIS A 237 16.15 -5.73 7.62
CA HIS A 237 16.23 -7.16 7.78
C HIS A 237 17.01 -7.86 6.68
N ASN A 238 17.13 -7.23 5.51
CA ASN A 238 18.00 -7.70 4.44
C ASN A 238 19.34 -6.97 4.44
N VAL A 239 19.51 -6.02 5.35
CA VAL A 239 20.75 -5.23 5.50
C VAL A 239 21.12 -4.52 4.19
N LEU A 240 20.09 -4.00 3.52
CA LEU A 240 20.13 -3.23 2.28
C LEU A 240 19.99 -1.73 2.52
N ILE A 241 19.84 -1.26 3.75
CA ILE A 241 19.87 0.14 4.11
C ILE A 241 21.31 0.63 4.03
N THR A 242 21.49 1.82 3.49
CA THR A 242 22.81 2.45 3.40
C THR A 242 22.78 3.86 3.96
N PHE A 243 23.82 4.19 4.70
CA PHE A 243 24.09 5.50 5.28
C PHE A 243 25.34 6.07 4.63
N HIS A 244 25.25 7.29 4.14
CA HIS A 244 26.40 8.06 3.66
C HIS A 244 26.60 9.26 4.58
N VAL A 245 27.67 9.24 5.36
CA VAL A 245 27.96 10.24 6.40
C VAL A 245 28.88 11.32 5.84
N MET A 246 28.43 12.56 5.92
CA MET A 246 29.13 13.77 5.51
C MET A 246 29.34 14.67 6.73
N ALA A 247 30.48 15.37 6.78
CA ALA A 247 30.75 16.38 7.79
C ALA A 247 30.79 17.74 7.11
N LEU A 248 29.91 18.63 7.52
CA LEU A 248 29.79 20.01 7.06
C LEU A 248 30.80 20.88 7.82
N ARG A 249 31.28 21.95 7.19
CA ARG A 249 32.16 22.93 7.85
C ARG A 249 31.47 23.77 8.91
N SER A 250 30.16 23.94 8.79
CA SER A 250 29.34 24.71 9.72
C SER A 250 27.99 24.03 9.86
N PRO A 251 27.30 24.16 11.01
CA PRO A 251 25.96 23.65 11.16
C PRO A 251 25.06 24.35 10.14
N PRO A 252 24.31 23.61 9.31
CA PRO A 252 23.49 24.23 8.28
C PRO A 252 22.30 24.93 8.94
N ALA A 253 21.93 26.08 8.38
CA ALA A 253 20.64 26.69 8.66
C ALA A 253 19.52 25.88 7.99
N GLU A 254 18.28 26.06 8.44
CA GLU A 254 17.12 25.42 7.80
C GLU A 254 16.98 25.79 6.32
N SER A 255 17.35 27.03 5.95
CA SER A 255 17.39 27.49 4.56
C SER A 255 18.42 26.77 3.70
N ASP A 256 19.51 26.27 4.28
CA ASP A 256 20.51 25.48 3.54
C ASP A 256 19.96 24.11 3.16
N LEU A 257 18.91 23.64 3.84
CA LEU A 257 18.26 22.36 3.60
C LEU A 257 16.99 22.48 2.74
N GLN A 258 16.81 23.58 2.01
CA GLN A 258 15.70 23.78 1.09
C GLN A 258 16.12 23.66 -0.38
N PRO A 259 15.23 23.25 -1.29
CA PRO A 259 15.45 23.35 -2.74
C PRO A 259 15.94 24.73 -3.16
N GLY A 260 16.88 24.78 -4.11
CA GLY A 260 17.50 26.01 -4.59
C GLY A 260 18.69 26.50 -3.77
N SER A 261 18.95 25.96 -2.58
CA SER A 261 20.16 26.27 -1.82
C SER A 261 21.41 25.69 -2.50
N THR A 262 22.58 26.29 -2.24
CA THR A 262 23.86 25.76 -2.76
C THR A 262 24.25 24.42 -2.16
N LEU A 263 23.73 24.07 -0.99
CA LEU A 263 24.02 22.80 -0.32
C LEU A 263 23.09 21.69 -0.83
N TRP A 264 21.84 22.02 -1.16
CA TRP A 264 20.80 21.07 -1.56
C TRP A 264 21.25 20.02 -2.59
N PRO A 265 21.81 20.38 -3.77
CA PRO A 265 22.21 19.38 -4.77
C PRO A 265 23.34 18.44 -4.28
N LEU A 266 24.15 18.88 -3.31
CA LEU A 266 25.27 18.11 -2.77
C LEU A 266 24.83 17.09 -1.70
N LEU A 267 23.64 17.24 -1.13
CA LEU A 267 23.11 16.33 -0.11
C LEU A 267 22.71 14.98 -0.69
N TRP A 268 22.33 14.93 -1.97
CA TRP A 268 21.69 13.77 -2.59
C TRP A 268 22.68 12.91 -3.39
N SER A 269 22.31 11.67 -3.65
CA SER A 269 23.09 10.81 -4.55
C SER A 269 22.97 11.32 -5.98
N HIS A 270 24.06 11.30 -6.75
CA HIS A 270 24.03 11.63 -8.18
C HIS A 270 23.09 10.74 -9.00
N SER A 271 22.71 9.58 -8.44
CA SER A 271 21.76 8.64 -9.05
C SER A 271 20.30 9.00 -8.79
N HIS A 272 20.03 10.06 -8.01
CA HIS A 272 18.68 10.50 -7.64
C HIS A 272 18.45 11.93 -8.12
N GLY A 273 17.45 12.06 -8.98
CA GLY A 273 17.06 13.31 -9.61
C GLY A 273 16.24 14.24 -8.74
N PRO A 274 15.75 15.34 -9.34
CA PRO A 274 14.75 16.20 -8.73
C PRO A 274 13.46 15.43 -8.40
N SER A 275 12.65 16.00 -7.51
CA SER A 275 11.31 15.50 -7.15
C SER A 275 10.25 16.44 -7.71
N ALA A 276 9.19 15.92 -8.35
CA ALA A 276 8.11 16.76 -8.90
C ALA A 276 7.43 17.64 -7.85
N TYR A 277 7.47 17.23 -6.58
CA TYR A 277 6.86 17.96 -5.47
C TYR A 277 7.77 19.10 -4.93
N LEU A 278 9.09 18.88 -4.84
CA LEU A 278 10.02 19.84 -4.23
C LEU A 278 10.70 20.73 -5.27
N GLU A 279 10.94 20.20 -6.46
CA GLU A 279 11.72 20.81 -7.54
C GLU A 279 10.96 20.63 -8.87
N PRO A 280 9.74 21.19 -9.00
CA PRO A 280 8.83 20.88 -10.11
C PRO A 280 9.42 21.24 -11.48
N GLU A 281 10.12 22.37 -11.60
CA GLU A 281 10.71 22.81 -12.87
C GLU A 281 11.93 21.96 -13.24
N ASP A 282 12.83 21.68 -12.30
CA ASP A 282 13.98 20.80 -12.55
C ASP A 282 13.52 19.38 -12.93
N PHE A 283 12.43 18.90 -12.31
CA PHE A 283 11.83 17.61 -12.65
C PHE A 283 11.26 17.58 -14.07
N LYS A 284 10.53 18.63 -14.49
CA LYS A 284 10.06 18.75 -15.89
C LYS A 284 11.23 18.79 -16.87
N ASN A 285 12.25 19.60 -16.58
CA ASN A 285 13.45 19.70 -17.41
C ASN A 285 14.15 18.35 -17.55
N SER A 286 14.29 17.61 -16.44
CA SER A 286 14.88 16.26 -16.45
C SER A 286 14.05 15.26 -17.27
N LEU A 287 12.71 15.35 -17.24
CA LEU A 287 11.84 14.53 -18.09
C LEU A 287 12.01 14.87 -19.58
N ASP A 288 12.11 16.15 -19.93
CA ASP A 288 12.24 16.60 -21.32
C ASP A 288 13.63 16.25 -21.90
N GLU A 289 14.68 16.36 -21.08
CA GLU A 289 16.02 15.88 -21.42
C GLU A 289 16.05 14.35 -21.60
N TRP A 290 15.38 13.62 -20.70
CA TRP A 290 15.24 12.17 -20.81
C TRP A 290 14.48 11.75 -22.07
N ARG A 291 13.40 12.46 -22.43
CA ARG A 291 12.65 12.26 -23.68
C ARG A 291 13.58 12.40 -24.89
N SER A 292 14.30 13.51 -24.95
CA SER A 292 15.24 13.82 -26.03
C SER A 292 16.31 12.74 -26.16
N THR A 293 16.93 12.37 -25.04
CA THR A 293 17.95 11.31 -24.98
C THR A 293 17.39 9.96 -25.42
N THR A 294 16.18 9.60 -24.99
CA THR A 294 15.51 8.34 -25.34
C THR A 294 15.26 8.25 -26.84
N ILE A 295 14.87 9.37 -27.48
CA ILE A 295 14.66 9.45 -28.93
C ILE A 295 16.00 9.34 -29.67
N THR A 296 17.01 10.11 -29.26
CA THR A 296 18.33 10.13 -29.91
C THR A 296 19.07 8.79 -29.79
N THR A 297 18.96 8.11 -28.65
CA THR A 297 19.61 6.81 -28.40
C THR A 297 18.78 5.62 -28.88
N GLU A 298 17.58 5.87 -29.43
CA GLU A 298 16.63 4.85 -29.86
C GLU A 298 16.36 3.77 -28.79
N ASN A 299 16.23 4.19 -27.53
CA ASN A 299 16.11 3.25 -26.41
C ASN A 299 14.76 2.50 -26.46
N GLY A 300 14.80 1.27 -26.99
CA GLY A 300 13.64 0.39 -27.11
C GLY A 300 13.25 -0.36 -25.83
N HIS A 301 13.87 -0.10 -24.67
CA HIS A 301 13.49 -0.81 -23.44
C HIS A 301 12.01 -0.56 -23.08
N PRO A 302 11.32 -1.56 -22.50
CA PRO A 302 9.98 -1.37 -21.96
C PRO A 302 9.88 -0.15 -21.04
N ILE A 303 8.85 0.67 -21.23
CA ILE A 303 8.64 1.92 -20.47
C ILE A 303 8.61 1.67 -18.96
N TRP A 304 8.03 0.54 -18.51
CA TRP A 304 8.06 0.18 -17.10
C TRP A 304 9.49 0.02 -16.55
N TYR A 305 10.38 -0.60 -17.32
CA TYR A 305 11.77 -0.76 -16.91
C TYR A 305 12.48 0.59 -16.91
N ALA A 306 12.33 1.37 -17.99
CA ALA A 306 12.97 2.67 -18.15
C ALA A 306 12.65 3.60 -16.97
N VAL A 307 11.37 3.71 -16.58
CA VAL A 307 10.93 4.52 -15.44
C VAL A 307 11.49 3.98 -14.12
N LYS A 308 11.29 2.68 -13.84
CA LYS A 308 11.71 2.07 -12.57
C LYS A 308 13.22 2.13 -12.36
N SER A 309 14.03 1.93 -13.39
CA SER A 309 15.49 1.85 -13.29
C SER A 309 16.19 3.21 -13.27
N ASN A 310 15.50 4.29 -13.64
CA ASN A 310 16.10 5.60 -13.79
C ASN A 310 15.65 6.56 -12.68
N GLN A 311 16.25 6.46 -11.49
CA GLN A 311 15.97 7.37 -10.37
C GLN A 311 16.52 8.78 -10.60
N GLN A 312 17.38 9.01 -11.61
CA GLN A 312 17.87 10.35 -11.98
C GLN A 312 16.78 11.20 -12.63
N VAL A 313 15.78 10.57 -13.23
CA VAL A 313 14.65 11.25 -13.88
C VAL A 313 13.37 11.00 -13.08
N PHE A 314 13.12 9.73 -12.73
CA PHE A 314 11.90 9.30 -12.05
C PHE A 314 12.17 9.04 -10.56
N ASN A 315 12.74 10.03 -9.87
CA ASN A 315 13.05 9.88 -8.45
C ASN A 315 11.77 9.62 -7.64
N GLY A 316 11.76 8.55 -6.86
CA GLY A 316 10.57 8.09 -6.11
C GLY A 316 9.82 6.94 -6.78
N TYR A 317 10.02 6.68 -8.08
CA TYR A 317 9.28 5.63 -8.79
C TYR A 317 9.88 4.25 -8.57
N GLY A 318 9.22 3.41 -7.78
CA GLY A 318 9.53 2.00 -7.62
C GLY A 318 8.72 1.10 -8.58
N ALA A 319 8.76 -0.20 -8.35
CA ALA A 319 8.01 -1.15 -9.16
C ALA A 319 6.50 -0.90 -9.09
N GLN A 320 6.00 -0.60 -7.89
CA GLN A 320 4.60 -0.30 -7.63
C GLN A 320 4.19 1.01 -8.29
N GLU A 321 4.90 2.10 -7.99
CA GLU A 321 4.56 3.43 -8.48
C GLU A 321 4.54 3.47 -9.99
N THR A 322 5.51 2.82 -10.66
CA THR A 322 5.54 2.76 -12.11
C THR A 322 4.33 1.99 -12.67
N THR A 323 3.98 0.84 -12.10
CA THR A 323 2.84 0.02 -12.55
C THR A 323 1.51 0.76 -12.40
N ASP A 324 1.28 1.38 -11.24
CA ASP A 324 0.07 2.15 -10.96
C ASP A 324 0.00 3.40 -11.87
N MET A 325 1.10 4.15 -11.98
CA MET A 325 1.19 5.36 -12.83
C MET A 325 0.94 5.04 -14.30
N LEU A 326 1.57 3.99 -14.85
CA LEU A 326 1.36 3.61 -16.26
C LEU A 326 -0.08 3.18 -16.53
N THR A 327 -0.73 2.54 -15.55
CA THR A 327 -2.15 2.21 -15.68
C THR A 327 -3.00 3.48 -15.75
N ARG A 328 -2.73 4.49 -14.91
CA ARG A 328 -3.43 5.79 -15.00
C ARG A 328 -3.14 6.50 -16.32
N ALA A 329 -1.92 6.36 -16.84
CA ALA A 329 -1.53 6.92 -18.14
C ALA A 329 -2.18 6.18 -19.32
N HIS A 330 -2.80 5.02 -19.08
CA HIS A 330 -3.28 4.11 -20.12
C HIS A 330 -2.17 3.68 -21.10
N VAL A 331 -0.96 3.49 -20.56
CA VAL A 331 0.22 3.05 -21.32
C VAL A 331 0.55 1.63 -20.91
N HIS A 332 0.62 0.72 -21.88
CA HIS A 332 0.97 -0.68 -21.59
C HIS A 332 2.41 -0.77 -21.08
N PRO A 333 2.71 -1.53 -20.00
CA PRO A 333 4.02 -1.50 -19.37
C PRO A 333 5.16 -2.06 -20.22
N LEU A 334 4.84 -2.85 -21.25
CA LEU A 334 5.81 -3.35 -22.23
C LEU A 334 6.07 -2.42 -23.42
N MET A 335 5.28 -1.35 -23.59
CA MET A 335 5.47 -0.42 -24.70
C MET A 335 6.89 0.17 -24.65
N PRO A 336 7.67 0.14 -25.75
CA PRO A 336 9.00 0.72 -25.79
C PRO A 336 8.99 2.19 -25.37
N ALA A 337 9.94 2.59 -24.52
CA ALA A 337 10.09 3.97 -24.09
C ALA A 337 10.28 4.93 -25.29
N LEU A 338 10.98 4.47 -26.33
CA LEU A 338 11.09 5.18 -27.61
C LEU A 338 9.75 5.57 -28.22
N LEU A 339 8.77 4.64 -28.25
CA LEU A 339 7.46 4.89 -28.86
C LEU A 339 6.63 5.86 -28.00
N VAL A 340 6.69 5.71 -26.69
CA VAL A 340 6.08 6.66 -25.74
C VAL A 340 6.64 8.08 -25.93
N CYS A 341 7.95 8.22 -26.12
CA CYS A 341 8.61 9.51 -26.28
C CYS A 341 8.44 10.13 -27.68
N ARG A 342 8.40 9.31 -28.75
CA ARG A 342 8.25 9.79 -30.14
C ARG A 342 6.84 10.31 -30.42
N ASN A 343 5.83 9.68 -29.84
CA ASN A 343 4.45 10.10 -30.04
C ASN A 343 4.06 11.25 -29.09
N GLU A 344 3.80 12.45 -29.63
CA GLU A 344 3.49 13.63 -28.81
C GLU A 344 2.27 13.44 -27.89
N ARG A 345 1.21 12.80 -28.40
CA ARG A 345 -0.03 12.59 -27.64
C ARG A 345 0.18 11.63 -26.47
N VAL A 346 0.86 10.51 -26.72
CA VAL A 346 1.18 9.52 -25.68
C VAL A 346 2.17 10.12 -24.68
N TRP A 347 3.17 10.87 -25.15
CA TRP A 347 4.13 11.57 -24.32
C TRP A 347 3.46 12.55 -23.35
N GLU A 348 2.61 13.46 -23.83
CA GLU A 348 1.99 14.47 -22.98
C GLU A 348 1.07 13.83 -21.92
N LYS A 349 0.34 12.77 -22.29
CA LYS A 349 -0.44 11.98 -21.33
C LYS A 349 0.48 11.29 -20.30
N PHE A 350 1.57 10.69 -20.73
CA PHE A 350 2.56 10.07 -19.85
C PHE A 350 3.20 11.10 -18.89
N ARG A 351 3.74 12.19 -19.41
CA ARG A 351 4.41 13.28 -18.68
C ARG A 351 3.48 13.88 -17.62
N SER A 352 2.26 14.26 -18.00
CA SER A 352 1.26 14.79 -17.06
C SER A 352 0.87 13.78 -15.99
N THR A 353 0.76 12.50 -16.33
CA THR A 353 0.45 11.43 -15.36
C THR A 353 1.60 11.18 -14.39
N VAL A 354 2.87 11.20 -14.86
CA VAL A 354 4.04 11.08 -13.98
C VAL A 354 4.08 12.20 -12.94
N ILE A 355 3.79 13.44 -13.34
CA ILE A 355 3.80 14.57 -12.40
C ILE A 355 2.63 14.45 -11.43
N SER A 356 1.39 14.33 -11.95
CA SER A 356 0.18 14.28 -11.12
C SER A 356 0.15 13.08 -10.18
N TYR A 357 0.63 11.92 -10.61
CA TYR A 357 0.70 10.73 -9.75
C TYR A 357 1.59 10.97 -8.52
N GLN A 358 2.76 11.59 -8.68
CA GLN A 358 3.64 11.88 -7.55
C GLN A 358 3.01 12.89 -6.58
N LEU A 359 2.38 13.95 -7.11
CA LEU A 359 1.67 14.95 -6.31
C LEU A 359 0.49 14.33 -5.54
N ASP A 360 -0.34 13.52 -6.20
CA ASP A 360 -1.46 12.81 -5.58
C ASP A 360 -1.04 11.96 -4.37
N ARG A 361 0.13 11.29 -4.47
CA ARG A 361 0.65 10.47 -3.37
C ARG A 361 1.05 11.32 -2.18
N ILE A 362 1.73 12.45 -2.42
CA ILE A 362 2.11 13.39 -1.36
C ILE A 362 0.86 13.97 -0.70
N ASP A 363 -0.11 14.40 -1.49
CA ASP A 363 -1.38 14.94 -0.99
C ASP A 363 -2.13 13.91 -0.16
N HIS A 364 -2.18 12.66 -0.60
CA HIS A 364 -2.84 11.59 0.15
C HIS A 364 -2.20 11.37 1.54
N VAL A 365 -0.87 11.39 1.62
CA VAL A 365 -0.15 11.24 2.91
C VAL A 365 -0.37 12.47 3.79
N ARG A 366 -0.44 13.67 3.21
CA ARG A 366 -0.53 14.92 3.96
C ARG A 366 -1.91 15.22 4.53
N ARG A 367 -2.98 14.87 3.81
CA ARG A 367 -4.38 15.10 4.26
C ARG A 367 -4.54 14.75 5.75
N GLU A 368 -5.15 15.64 6.52
CA GLU A 368 -5.38 15.42 7.96
C GLU A 368 -6.23 14.18 8.24
N LYS A 369 -7.15 13.87 7.32
CA LYS A 369 -7.99 12.67 7.32
C LYS A 369 -7.31 11.46 6.66
N SER A 370 -6.00 11.53 6.36
CA SER A 370 -5.28 10.35 5.88
C SER A 370 -5.40 9.25 6.91
N ARG A 371 -5.75 8.05 6.45
CA ARG A 371 -5.88 6.89 7.34
C ARG A 371 -4.51 6.32 7.73
N LEU A 372 -3.46 6.68 6.98
CA LEU A 372 -2.08 6.30 7.29
C LEU A 372 -1.65 6.91 8.62
N VAL A 373 -1.19 6.04 9.52
CA VAL A 373 -0.65 6.44 10.81
C VAL A 373 0.68 7.15 10.60
N LYS A 374 0.76 8.43 10.97
CA LYS A 374 1.94 9.26 10.75
C LYS A 374 3.07 9.02 11.76
N CYS A 375 2.77 8.46 12.93
CA CYS A 375 3.75 8.24 13.99
C CYS A 375 3.50 6.94 14.76
N SER A 376 4.58 6.28 15.15
CA SER A 376 4.53 5.16 16.07
C SER A 376 3.97 5.61 17.42
N GLY A 377 2.98 4.88 17.94
CA GLY A 377 2.50 5.08 19.32
C GLY A 377 3.46 4.48 20.35
N VAL A 378 3.01 4.39 21.60
CA VAL A 378 3.75 3.76 22.72
C VAL A 378 4.05 2.27 22.51
N ARG A 379 3.35 1.61 21.58
CA ARG A 379 3.56 0.23 21.15
C ARG A 379 3.93 0.20 19.66
N PRO A 380 5.16 0.62 19.30
CA PRO A 380 5.62 0.73 17.91
C PRO A 380 5.72 -0.62 17.19
N LEU A 381 5.87 -1.70 17.94
CA LEU A 381 6.06 -3.06 17.45
C LEU A 381 4.75 -3.87 17.40
N ARG A 382 3.60 -3.20 17.58
CA ARG A 382 2.28 -3.84 17.52
C ARG A 382 1.82 -4.00 16.07
N TRP A 383 1.32 -5.18 15.75
CA TRP A 383 0.67 -5.42 14.47
C TRP A 383 -0.59 -4.53 14.30
N LYS A 384 -0.63 -3.73 13.23
CA LYS A 384 -1.76 -2.85 12.91
C LYS A 384 -2.35 -3.17 11.54
N GLN A 385 -3.30 -4.11 11.52
CA GLN A 385 -4.01 -4.53 10.30
C GLN A 385 -4.63 -3.36 9.53
N SER A 386 -5.27 -2.40 10.22
CA SER A 386 -5.89 -1.26 9.55
C SER A 386 -4.90 -0.44 8.74
N ALA A 387 -3.66 -0.28 9.22
CA ALA A 387 -2.65 0.51 8.52
C ALA A 387 -2.14 -0.20 7.25
N HIS A 388 -2.15 -1.54 7.24
CA HIS A 388 -1.93 -2.31 6.02
C HIS A 388 -3.10 -2.12 5.05
N GLU A 389 -4.34 -2.24 5.50
CA GLU A 389 -5.52 -2.03 4.65
C GLU A 389 -5.54 -0.61 4.05
N ASP A 390 -5.15 0.39 4.84
CA ASP A 390 -5.03 1.78 4.40
C ASP A 390 -3.93 1.94 3.35
N PHE A 391 -2.76 1.32 3.52
CA PHE A 391 -1.74 1.29 2.48
C PHE A 391 -2.21 0.52 1.24
N CYS A 392 -2.85 -0.62 1.41
CA CYS A 392 -3.39 -1.42 0.31
C CYS A 392 -4.41 -0.65 -0.52
N SER A 393 -5.15 0.28 0.09
CA SER A 393 -6.06 1.17 -0.62
C SER A 393 -5.34 2.13 -1.58
N LEU A 394 -4.02 2.31 -1.41
CA LEU A 394 -3.18 3.11 -2.27
C LEU A 394 -2.62 2.34 -3.45
N VAL A 395 -2.53 1.03 -3.39
CA VAL A 395 -2.03 0.24 -4.51
C VAL A 395 -3.16 -0.01 -5.49
N GLU A 396 -2.99 0.40 -6.74
CA GLU A 396 -4.06 0.28 -7.73
C GLU A 396 -4.02 -1.07 -8.44
N VAL A 397 -2.85 -1.47 -8.94
CA VAL A 397 -2.68 -2.68 -9.77
C VAL A 397 -1.49 -3.53 -9.37
N TYR A 398 -0.46 -2.98 -8.74
CA TYR A 398 0.74 -3.76 -8.43
C TYR A 398 0.42 -4.94 -7.51
N ARG A 399 0.58 -6.17 -8.00
CA ARG A 399 0.23 -7.42 -7.30
C ARG A 399 -1.23 -7.50 -6.82
N CYS A 400 -2.16 -6.76 -7.44
CA CYS A 400 -3.59 -6.91 -7.14
C CYS A 400 -4.16 -8.09 -7.95
N HIS A 401 -5.18 -8.79 -7.43
CA HIS A 401 -6.01 -9.69 -8.23
C HIS A 401 -6.96 -8.90 -9.14
N ARG A 402 -7.59 -7.85 -8.56
CA ARG A 402 -8.52 -6.97 -9.26
C ARG A 402 -8.32 -5.52 -8.86
N ARG A 403 -8.56 -4.62 -9.81
CA ARG A 403 -8.57 -3.16 -9.62
C ARG A 403 -10.00 -2.65 -9.68
N ARG A 404 -10.39 -1.80 -8.72
CA ARG A 404 -11.62 -1.03 -8.82
C ARG A 404 -11.42 0.14 -9.80
N VAL A 405 -12.27 0.28 -10.80
CA VAL A 405 -12.16 1.30 -11.86
C VAL A 405 -13.44 2.11 -11.99
N THR A 406 -13.31 3.35 -12.46
CA THR A 406 -14.43 4.23 -12.80
C THR A 406 -14.93 3.95 -14.21
N TRP A 407 -16.14 4.42 -14.53
CA TRP A 407 -16.65 4.40 -15.90
C TRP A 407 -15.73 5.13 -16.89
N SER A 408 -15.19 6.30 -16.51
CA SER A 408 -14.28 7.07 -17.35
C SER A 408 -13.00 6.30 -17.72
N PHE A 409 -12.48 5.49 -16.78
CA PHE A 409 -11.35 4.61 -17.05
C PHE A 409 -11.72 3.53 -18.07
N LEU A 410 -12.89 2.91 -17.91
CA LEU A 410 -13.38 1.88 -18.82
C LEU A 410 -13.61 2.42 -20.24
N GLU A 411 -14.24 3.58 -20.35
CA GLU A 411 -14.48 4.25 -21.61
C GLU A 411 -13.17 4.55 -22.34
N GLU A 412 -12.15 5.00 -21.61
CA GLU A 412 -10.84 5.29 -22.19
C GLU A 412 -10.10 4.03 -22.63
N ILE A 413 -10.08 2.94 -21.84
CA ILE A 413 -9.49 1.66 -22.29
C ILE A 413 -10.29 1.04 -23.45
N HIS A 414 -11.60 1.31 -23.52
CA HIS A 414 -12.44 0.89 -24.63
C HIS A 414 -12.09 1.64 -25.90
N ARG A 415 -12.06 2.98 -25.83
CA ARG A 415 -11.65 3.87 -26.91
C ARG A 415 -10.24 3.58 -27.43
N LEU A 416 -9.34 3.10 -26.58
CA LEU A 416 -7.97 2.71 -26.93
C LEU A 416 -7.83 1.23 -27.31
N ASN A 417 -8.91 0.45 -27.33
CA ASN A 417 -8.89 -0.99 -27.62
C ASN A 417 -7.91 -1.80 -26.72
N LEU A 418 -7.63 -1.33 -25.50
CA LEU A 418 -6.70 -2.00 -24.56
C LEU A 418 -7.33 -3.17 -23.79
N HIS A 419 -8.64 -3.31 -23.90
CA HIS A 419 -9.47 -4.31 -23.22
C HIS A 419 -9.77 -5.53 -24.08
N ASP A 420 -9.42 -5.51 -25.37
CA ASP A 420 -9.73 -6.58 -26.32
C ASP A 420 -8.48 -7.43 -26.56
N PRO A 421 -8.47 -8.72 -26.15
CA PRO A 421 -7.33 -9.60 -26.36
C PRO A 421 -7.08 -9.95 -27.82
N ALA A 422 -8.01 -9.69 -28.74
CA ALA A 422 -7.80 -9.88 -30.17
C ALA A 422 -6.94 -8.77 -30.80
N MET A 423 -6.77 -7.64 -30.10
CA MET A 423 -6.02 -6.48 -30.59
C MET A 423 -4.55 -6.58 -30.22
N VAL A 424 -3.68 -6.04 -31.08
CA VAL A 424 -2.26 -5.83 -30.80
C VAL A 424 -2.01 -4.34 -30.57
N ILE A 425 -1.24 -3.98 -29.55
CA ILE A 425 -0.93 -2.58 -29.25
C ILE A 425 0.04 -2.07 -30.31
N GLY A 426 -0.43 -1.09 -31.10
CA GLY A 426 0.38 -0.39 -32.09
C GLY A 426 1.30 0.67 -31.47
N ASP A 427 2.09 1.32 -32.33
CA ASP A 427 3.10 2.30 -31.93
C ASP A 427 2.51 3.57 -31.29
N GLU A 428 1.24 3.83 -31.59
CA GLU A 428 0.43 4.93 -31.06
C GLU A 428 -0.21 4.60 -29.69
N GLY A 429 0.07 3.42 -29.13
CA GLY A 429 -0.39 3.00 -27.80
C GLY A 429 -1.86 2.58 -27.72
N HIS A 430 -2.54 2.39 -28.85
CA HIS A 430 -3.90 1.82 -28.92
C HIS A 430 -3.87 0.45 -29.60
N GLY A 431 -4.86 -0.38 -29.28
CA GLY A 431 -5.07 -1.67 -29.93
C GLY A 431 -5.52 -1.50 -31.38
N ILE A 432 -4.82 -2.19 -32.27
CA ILE A 432 -5.13 -2.33 -33.70
C ILE A 432 -5.35 -3.81 -34.01
N TYR A 433 -6.13 -4.10 -35.05
CA TYR A 433 -6.27 -5.47 -35.51
C TYR A 433 -4.90 -5.98 -35.99
N PRO A 434 -4.47 -7.17 -35.54
CA PRO A 434 -3.28 -7.78 -36.11
C PRO A 434 -3.47 -8.03 -37.62
N PRO A 435 -2.38 -8.07 -38.41
CA PRO A 435 -2.44 -8.54 -39.79
C PRO A 435 -3.12 -9.91 -39.87
N GLU A 436 -3.88 -10.16 -40.94
CA GLU A 436 -4.54 -11.45 -41.16
C GLU A 436 -3.54 -12.61 -41.03
N GLY A 437 -3.88 -13.60 -40.20
CA GLY A 437 -3.04 -14.77 -39.94
C GLY A 437 -2.04 -14.64 -38.79
N ALA A 438 -1.96 -13.48 -38.11
CA ALA A 438 -1.14 -13.40 -36.90
C ALA A 438 -1.74 -14.26 -35.78
N GLN A 439 -0.93 -15.19 -35.26
CA GLN A 439 -1.34 -16.03 -34.14
C GLN A 439 -1.42 -15.21 -32.85
N SER A 440 -2.57 -15.29 -32.18
CA SER A 440 -2.82 -14.66 -30.89
C SER A 440 -1.82 -15.19 -29.86
N VAL A 441 -1.22 -14.30 -29.07
CA VAL A 441 -0.30 -14.70 -27.99
C VAL A 441 -1.03 -15.35 -26.82
N TYR A 442 -2.35 -15.15 -26.74
CA TYR A 442 -3.18 -15.64 -25.64
C TYR A 442 -3.80 -17.01 -25.89
N ASP A 443 -3.57 -17.64 -27.05
CA ASP A 443 -4.17 -18.95 -27.38
C ASP A 443 -3.72 -20.09 -26.44
N GLU A 444 -2.64 -19.87 -25.66
CA GLU A 444 -2.21 -20.77 -24.56
C GLU A 444 -2.72 -20.36 -23.17
N TYR A 445 -3.22 -19.13 -23.00
CA TYR A 445 -3.45 -18.51 -21.70
C TYR A 445 -4.92 -18.06 -21.59
N GLN A 446 -5.74 -18.88 -20.93
CA GLN A 446 -7.15 -18.65 -20.54
C GLN A 446 -7.74 -17.30 -20.99
N GLU A 447 -8.67 -17.33 -21.96
CA GLU A 447 -9.32 -16.14 -22.49
C GLU A 447 -9.73 -15.16 -21.37
N PRO A 448 -9.31 -13.89 -21.44
CA PRO A 448 -9.81 -12.85 -20.57
C PRO A 448 -11.33 -12.81 -20.62
N THR A 449 -11.98 -12.99 -19.48
CA THR A 449 -13.44 -12.94 -19.38
C THR A 449 -13.94 -11.62 -19.98
N LYS A 450 -14.91 -11.66 -20.91
CA LYS A 450 -15.56 -10.45 -21.46
C LYS A 450 -16.14 -9.64 -20.30
N ILE A 451 -15.58 -8.46 -20.04
CA ILE A 451 -15.87 -7.64 -18.84
C ILE A 451 -17.01 -6.61 -19.06
N ILE A 452 -17.50 -6.40 -20.29
CA ILE A 452 -18.07 -5.08 -20.66
C ILE A 452 -19.60 -5.03 -20.89
N GLU A 453 -20.36 -6.12 -20.77
CA GLU A 453 -21.77 -6.08 -21.24
C GLU A 453 -22.79 -5.40 -20.29
N GLU A 454 -22.47 -5.09 -19.02
CA GLU A 454 -23.48 -4.52 -18.09
C GLU A 454 -22.93 -3.48 -17.10
N ILE A 455 -22.48 -2.31 -17.58
CA ILE A 455 -22.06 -1.24 -16.65
C ILE A 455 -22.83 0.05 -16.94
N SER A 456 -23.63 0.46 -15.95
CA SER A 456 -24.37 1.73 -15.96
C SER A 456 -23.44 2.91 -15.62
N ARG A 457 -23.71 4.07 -16.25
CA ARG A 457 -22.97 5.32 -16.00
C ARG A 457 -23.04 5.69 -14.51
N GLY A 458 -21.88 5.82 -13.86
CA GLY A 458 -21.75 6.22 -12.45
C GLY A 458 -21.36 5.09 -11.48
N VAL A 459 -21.38 3.82 -11.91
CA VAL A 459 -20.95 2.70 -11.07
C VAL A 459 -19.46 2.43 -11.26
N THR A 460 -18.74 2.24 -10.16
CA THR A 460 -17.39 1.66 -10.19
C THR A 460 -17.48 0.14 -10.34
N THR A 461 -16.69 -0.46 -11.22
CA THR A 461 -16.59 -1.93 -11.35
C THR A 461 -15.21 -2.43 -10.96
N PHE A 462 -14.99 -3.74 -11.07
CA PHE A 462 -13.68 -4.37 -10.96
C PHE A 462 -13.20 -4.89 -12.31
N VAL A 463 -11.93 -4.65 -12.63
CA VAL A 463 -11.22 -5.29 -13.73
C VAL A 463 -10.17 -6.25 -13.19
N ASN A 464 -9.95 -7.34 -13.91
CA ASN A 464 -8.88 -8.29 -13.60
C ASN A 464 -7.52 -7.63 -13.83
N VAL A 465 -6.52 -8.08 -13.07
CA VAL A 465 -5.12 -7.67 -13.24
C VAL A 465 -4.29 -8.90 -13.63
N TYR A 466 -3.33 -8.68 -14.52
CA TYR A 466 -2.47 -9.71 -15.08
C TYR A 466 -1.02 -9.42 -14.70
N ALA A 467 -0.27 -10.46 -14.35
CA ALA A 467 1.17 -10.41 -14.18
C ALA A 467 1.86 -10.78 -15.49
N ILE A 468 2.86 -9.96 -15.86
CA ILE A 468 3.68 -10.16 -17.05
C ILE A 468 5.12 -10.34 -16.60
N GLU A 469 5.69 -11.53 -16.85
CA GLU A 469 7.12 -11.76 -16.70
C GLU A 469 7.81 -11.59 -18.04
N PHE A 470 8.88 -10.81 -18.07
CA PHE A 470 9.61 -10.51 -19.30
C PHE A 470 11.11 -10.37 -19.07
N LYS A 471 11.86 -10.47 -20.16
CA LYS A 471 13.30 -10.18 -20.29
C LYS A 471 13.48 -8.95 -21.17
N LEU A 472 14.53 -8.16 -20.93
CA LEU A 472 14.78 -6.96 -21.75
C LEU A 472 15.16 -7.27 -23.19
N ASN A 473 15.70 -8.47 -23.43
CA ASN A 473 15.99 -9.05 -24.73
C ASN A 473 16.16 -10.57 -24.58
N ALA A 474 16.24 -11.30 -25.69
CA ALA A 474 16.37 -12.76 -25.70
C ALA A 474 17.60 -13.26 -24.92
N ASN A 475 18.70 -12.49 -24.96
CA ASN A 475 19.97 -12.83 -24.31
C ASN A 475 19.99 -12.53 -22.80
N SER A 476 18.99 -11.78 -22.29
CA SER A 476 18.95 -11.42 -20.88
C SER A 476 18.56 -12.63 -20.03
N THR A 477 19.38 -12.93 -19.01
CA THR A 477 19.06 -13.96 -18.01
C THR A 477 18.13 -13.42 -16.93
N LYS A 478 18.10 -12.10 -16.74
CA LYS A 478 17.32 -11.45 -15.68
C LYS A 478 15.87 -11.28 -16.14
N LYS A 479 14.97 -11.88 -15.35
CA LYS A 479 13.53 -11.69 -15.50
C LYS A 479 13.03 -10.50 -14.69
N TYR A 480 12.02 -9.84 -15.21
CA TYR A 480 11.30 -8.75 -14.58
C TYR A 480 9.82 -9.09 -14.55
N THR A 481 9.09 -8.57 -13.56
CA THR A 481 7.64 -8.75 -13.44
C THR A 481 6.98 -7.39 -13.32
N THR A 482 5.94 -7.17 -14.12
CA THR A 482 5.04 -6.02 -14.05
C THR A 482 3.58 -6.48 -14.02
N TYR A 483 2.65 -5.57 -13.75
CA TYR A 483 1.23 -5.84 -13.64
C TYR A 483 0.43 -4.84 -14.48
N THR A 484 -0.67 -5.29 -15.06
CA THR A 484 -1.53 -4.44 -15.90
C THR A 484 -2.95 -4.98 -15.94
N PRO A 485 -3.98 -4.11 -16.03
CA PRO A 485 -5.34 -4.55 -16.33
C PRO A 485 -5.62 -4.62 -17.84
N PHE A 486 -4.68 -4.21 -18.69
CA PHE A 486 -4.82 -4.24 -20.15
C PHE A 486 -4.57 -5.65 -20.67
N VAL A 487 -5.43 -6.09 -21.60
CA VAL A 487 -5.39 -7.43 -22.18
C VAL A 487 -5.14 -7.43 -23.68
N ALA A 488 -5.05 -6.26 -24.32
CA ALA A 488 -4.53 -6.18 -25.68
C ALA A 488 -3.09 -6.73 -25.74
N GLN A 489 -2.79 -7.49 -26.80
CA GLN A 489 -1.51 -8.14 -27.01
C GLN A 489 -0.40 -7.09 -27.16
N TRP A 490 0.78 -7.36 -26.62
CA TRP A 490 1.96 -6.57 -26.95
C TRP A 490 2.44 -6.93 -28.36
N ASN A 491 3.07 -5.98 -29.06
CA ASN A 491 3.67 -6.27 -30.35
C ASN A 491 4.91 -7.18 -30.15
N LYS A 492 4.95 -8.31 -30.89
CA LYS A 492 6.05 -9.29 -30.84
C LYS A 492 7.39 -8.73 -31.32
N ASP A 493 7.36 -7.66 -32.11
CA ASP A 493 8.55 -6.97 -32.62
C ASP A 493 9.20 -6.07 -31.56
N TRP A 494 8.55 -5.84 -30.42
CA TRP A 494 9.18 -5.13 -29.32
C TRP A 494 10.37 -5.93 -28.77
N PRO A 495 11.48 -5.27 -28.38
CA PRO A 495 12.72 -5.95 -28.06
C PRO A 495 12.66 -6.83 -26.80
N CYS A 496 11.63 -6.68 -25.97
CA CYS A 496 11.45 -7.49 -24.78
C CYS A 496 10.84 -8.87 -25.09
N VAL A 497 11.29 -9.89 -24.38
CA VAL A 497 10.76 -11.25 -24.52
C VAL A 497 9.88 -11.56 -23.32
N VAL A 498 8.58 -11.73 -23.55
CA VAL A 498 7.65 -12.19 -22.52
C VAL A 498 7.85 -13.67 -22.29
N THR A 499 8.03 -14.06 -21.03
CA THR A 499 8.24 -15.45 -20.61
C THR A 499 7.05 -16.05 -19.89
N ASN A 500 6.14 -15.21 -19.40
CA ASN A 500 4.91 -15.64 -18.72
C ASN A 500 3.90 -14.50 -18.75
N PHE A 501 2.64 -14.82 -19.04
CA PHE A 501 1.51 -13.91 -18.90
C PHE A 501 0.40 -14.66 -18.16
N ARG A 502 0.03 -14.21 -16.97
CA ARG A 502 -0.95 -14.92 -16.15
C ARG A 502 -1.92 -13.97 -15.48
N HIS A 503 -3.15 -14.42 -15.35
CA HIS A 503 -4.10 -13.79 -14.43
C HIS A 503 -3.55 -13.88 -13.00
N MET A 504 -3.64 -12.77 -12.26
CA MET A 504 -3.31 -12.76 -10.84
C MET A 504 -4.37 -13.55 -10.08
N SER A 505 -3.98 -14.58 -9.33
CA SER A 505 -4.93 -15.31 -8.48
C SER A 505 -5.24 -14.49 -7.22
N LEU A 506 -6.32 -14.85 -6.51
CA LEU A 506 -6.62 -14.24 -5.21
C LEU A 506 -5.50 -14.53 -4.18
N ASP A 507 -4.86 -15.69 -4.28
CA ASP A 507 -3.75 -16.10 -3.40
C ASP A 507 -2.46 -15.31 -3.67
N ASP A 508 -2.33 -14.72 -4.87
CA ASP A 508 -1.24 -13.80 -5.23
C ASP A 508 -1.59 -12.32 -4.96
N ASP A 509 -2.81 -12.01 -4.49
CA ASP A 509 -3.20 -10.64 -4.18
C ASP A 509 -2.41 -10.17 -2.95
N PHE A 510 -1.63 -9.11 -3.11
CA PHE A 510 -0.80 -8.58 -2.04
C PHE A 510 -1.60 -8.15 -0.79
N LYS A 511 -2.92 -7.91 -0.94
CA LYS A 511 -3.84 -7.63 0.19
C LYS A 511 -4.06 -8.83 1.10
N HIS A 512 -3.83 -10.03 0.58
CA HIS A 512 -3.89 -11.30 1.31
C HIS A 512 -2.49 -11.84 1.64
N GLU A 513 -1.45 -11.30 1.00
CA GLU A 513 -0.05 -11.57 1.33
C GLU A 513 0.44 -10.79 2.57
N TYR A 514 -0.19 -11.01 3.72
CA TYR A 514 0.33 -10.52 5.01
C TYR A 514 1.76 -11.01 5.27
N ASN A 515 2.14 -12.16 4.67
CA ASN A 515 3.32 -12.92 5.07
C ASN A 515 4.40 -13.12 3.98
N LYS A 516 4.23 -12.55 2.79
CA LYS A 516 5.16 -12.80 1.66
C LYS A 516 5.61 -11.54 0.95
N SER A 517 4.94 -10.42 1.23
CA SER A 517 5.17 -9.17 0.52
C SER A 517 6.23 -8.30 1.22
N THR A 518 7.08 -7.68 0.42
CA THR A 518 7.98 -6.61 0.86
C THR A 518 7.34 -5.22 0.73
N LEU A 519 6.06 -5.14 0.40
CA LEU A 519 5.33 -3.89 0.15
C LEU A 519 4.61 -3.38 1.40
N GLY A 520 4.57 -2.06 1.54
CA GLY A 520 3.83 -1.36 2.59
C GLY A 520 4.72 -0.62 3.60
N PRO A 521 4.14 0.32 4.38
CA PRO A 521 4.84 1.08 5.42
C PRO A 521 5.41 0.19 6.52
N TYR A 522 4.98 -1.07 6.55
CA TYR A 522 5.62 -2.16 7.26
C TYR A 522 6.10 -3.11 6.18
N SER A 523 7.39 -3.13 5.87
CA SER A 523 7.97 -4.18 5.04
C SER A 523 7.78 -5.50 5.78
N PHE A 524 6.63 -6.15 5.59
CA PHE A 524 6.12 -7.26 6.41
C PHE A 524 7.09 -8.43 6.59
N ASN A 525 8.10 -8.59 5.74
CA ASN A 525 9.22 -9.50 6.02
C ASN A 525 9.91 -9.25 7.38
N VAL A 526 9.79 -8.06 7.98
CA VAL A 526 10.18 -7.74 9.37
C VAL A 526 9.40 -8.56 10.39
N TYR A 527 8.08 -8.49 10.30
CA TYR A 527 7.14 -9.22 11.15
C TYR A 527 7.06 -10.70 10.77
N VAL A 528 7.50 -11.04 9.55
CA VAL A 528 7.24 -12.34 8.94
C VAL A 528 8.47 -13.22 8.76
N LEU A 529 9.69 -12.69 8.68
CA LEU A 529 10.89 -13.55 8.85
C LEU A 529 11.15 -13.84 10.33
N ALA A 530 10.36 -13.26 11.23
CA ALA A 530 10.09 -13.82 12.56
C ALA A 530 9.16 -15.06 12.50
N MET A 531 8.62 -15.40 11.32
CA MET A 531 7.89 -16.63 11.05
C MET A 531 8.82 -17.67 10.42
N TRP A 532 8.96 -18.77 11.13
CA TRP A 532 9.52 -20.00 10.61
C TRP A 532 8.54 -20.61 9.59
N ASN A 533 9.05 -21.15 8.47
CA ASN A 533 8.28 -22.03 7.60
C ASN A 533 8.47 -23.50 8.05
N PRO A 534 7.41 -24.21 8.49
CA PRO A 534 7.47 -25.64 8.83
C PRO A 534 7.93 -26.53 7.66
N SER A 535 7.72 -26.10 6.41
CA SER A 535 8.06 -26.90 5.22
C SER A 535 9.56 -27.07 4.97
N LYS A 536 10.44 -26.47 5.80
CA LYS A 536 11.89 -26.71 5.81
C LYS A 536 12.39 -27.48 7.04
N VAL A 537 11.53 -27.77 8.02
CA VAL A 537 11.88 -28.59 9.21
C VAL A 537 11.71 -30.08 8.91
N SER A 538 10.82 -30.44 7.98
CA SER A 538 10.66 -31.82 7.49
C SER A 538 11.79 -32.30 6.57
N GLU A 539 12.71 -31.41 6.20
CA GLU A 539 13.91 -31.73 5.39
C GLU A 539 15.21 -31.51 6.18
N MET A 540 15.22 -31.83 7.48
CA MET A 540 16.51 -32.14 8.08
C MET A 540 17.05 -33.42 7.44
N PRO A 541 18.25 -33.40 6.81
CA PRO A 541 18.88 -34.65 6.45
C PRO A 541 19.14 -35.40 7.76
N THR A 542 18.55 -36.58 7.90
CA THR A 542 19.02 -37.60 8.85
C THR A 542 20.43 -37.98 8.42
N THR A 543 21.42 -37.14 8.72
CA THR A 543 22.82 -37.50 8.62
C THR A 543 23.07 -38.53 9.71
N LYS A 544 22.92 -39.81 9.35
CA LYS A 544 23.83 -40.84 9.82
C LYS A 544 25.22 -40.45 9.33
N ARG A 545 25.86 -39.53 10.05
CA ARG A 545 27.26 -39.19 9.86
C ARG A 545 28.04 -40.42 10.34
N LYS A 546 28.60 -41.17 9.38
CA LYS A 546 29.63 -42.16 9.69
C LYS A 546 30.79 -41.39 10.33
N GLU A 547 30.94 -41.52 11.63
CA GLU A 547 32.17 -41.19 12.32
C GLU A 547 33.28 -42.08 11.75
N LYS A 548 34.26 -41.48 11.07
CA LYS A 548 35.59 -42.06 10.95
C LYS A 548 36.33 -41.65 12.21
N ALA A 549 36.39 -42.56 13.17
CA ALA A 549 37.26 -42.45 14.33
C ALA A 549 38.73 -42.57 13.88
N ASN A 550 39.55 -41.61 14.30
CA ASN A 550 40.96 -41.86 14.55
C ASN A 550 41.06 -42.48 15.95
N SER A 551 41.78 -43.60 16.04
CA SER A 551 42.07 -44.38 17.24
C SER A 551 42.68 -43.52 18.36
N PRO A 552 42.53 -43.92 19.64
CA PRO A 552 43.59 -44.77 20.22
C PRO A 552 43.13 -45.87 21.21
N VAL A 553 43.93 -46.94 21.22
CA VAL A 553 44.34 -47.80 22.37
C VAL A 553 43.32 -48.79 22.98
N ASP A 554 43.63 -50.08 22.73
CA ASP A 554 43.53 -51.32 23.51
C ASP A 554 42.49 -51.52 24.64
N GLY A 555 41.78 -52.64 24.56
CA GLY A 555 41.31 -53.41 25.72
C GLY A 555 39.88 -53.98 25.58
N PRO A 556 39.60 -55.23 26.01
CA PRO A 556 38.67 -56.10 25.28
C PRO A 556 37.37 -56.46 26.02
N LEU A 557 36.47 -57.12 25.26
CA LEU A 557 35.50 -58.18 25.60
C LEU A 557 34.00 -57.91 25.33
N ASN A 558 33.52 -58.76 24.41
CA ASN A 558 32.34 -59.63 24.50
C ASN A 558 30.97 -59.21 23.96
N THR A 559 30.57 -59.99 22.93
CA THR A 559 29.28 -60.70 22.72
C THR A 559 28.02 -59.87 22.45
N SER A 560 27.05 -60.24 21.61
CA SER A 560 26.86 -61.30 20.61
C SER A 560 25.41 -61.14 20.04
N ILE A 561 25.12 -61.82 18.92
CA ILE A 561 23.81 -62.35 18.47
C ILE A 561 22.89 -61.44 17.62
N ALA A 562 22.95 -61.73 16.31
CA ALA A 562 21.92 -62.22 15.38
C ALA A 562 20.60 -61.45 15.09
N GLY A 563 20.32 -61.30 13.79
CA GLY A 563 19.26 -62.12 13.16
C GLY A 563 18.17 -61.41 12.33
N SER A 564 18.27 -61.55 10.99
CA SER A 564 17.17 -61.85 10.04
C SER A 564 16.07 -60.79 9.79
N ALA A 565 15.36 -60.73 8.66
CA ALA A 565 15.48 -61.20 7.27
C ALA A 565 14.36 -60.49 6.46
N ALA A 566 14.54 -60.39 5.15
CA ALA A 566 13.67 -59.71 4.19
C ALA A 566 12.36 -60.45 3.88
N VAL A 567 11.28 -59.72 3.55
CA VAL A 567 10.21 -60.22 2.64
C VAL A 567 9.70 -59.09 1.75
N ARG A 568 9.59 -59.41 0.46
CA ARG A 568 9.18 -58.60 -0.69
C ARG A 568 7.88 -59.21 -1.22
N LYS A 569 6.82 -58.44 -1.51
CA LYS A 569 5.70 -58.90 -2.35
C LYS A 569 5.10 -57.76 -3.20
N LYS A 570 4.93 -58.08 -4.48
CA LYS A 570 4.20 -57.36 -5.54
C LYS A 570 2.84 -58.05 -5.76
N SER A 571 1.82 -57.29 -6.16
CA SER A 571 0.70 -57.70 -7.06
C SER A 571 -0.14 -56.45 -7.37
N LEU A 572 -0.24 -55.98 -8.63
CA LEU A 572 -1.23 -56.34 -9.68
C LEU A 572 -2.68 -55.88 -9.38
N GLY A 573 -3.28 -55.20 -10.36
CA GLY A 573 -4.48 -54.36 -10.24
C GLY A 573 -5.76 -54.92 -10.87
N SER A 574 -6.77 -54.07 -11.04
CA SER A 574 -7.92 -54.28 -11.95
C SER A 574 -8.75 -53.00 -12.18
N ASN A 575 -9.24 -52.86 -13.41
CA ASN A 575 -10.17 -51.86 -13.96
C ASN A 575 -11.64 -52.18 -13.62
N LYS A 576 -12.51 -51.15 -13.51
CA LYS A 576 -13.95 -51.23 -13.86
C LYS A 576 -14.49 -49.91 -14.45
N HIS A 577 -15.38 -50.07 -15.42
CA HIS A 577 -16.05 -49.10 -16.31
C HIS A 577 -17.33 -48.45 -15.70
N PRO A 578 -17.97 -47.48 -16.38
CA PRO A 578 -18.87 -46.46 -15.80
C PRO A 578 -20.36 -46.83 -15.87
N THR A 579 -21.18 -46.13 -15.07
CA THR A 579 -22.65 -46.16 -15.13
C THR A 579 -23.23 -44.79 -15.43
N THR A 580 -24.29 -44.83 -16.24
CA THR A 580 -25.12 -43.78 -16.81
C THR A 580 -25.99 -43.08 -15.76
N ARG A 581 -26.31 -41.79 -15.97
CA ARG A 581 -27.27 -41.03 -15.16
C ARG A 581 -28.39 -40.46 -16.04
N SER A 582 -29.62 -40.68 -15.57
CA SER A 582 -30.90 -40.27 -16.11
C SER A 582 -31.27 -38.83 -15.76
N THR A 583 -31.99 -38.19 -16.66
CA THR A 583 -32.70 -36.90 -16.53
C THR A 583 -33.95 -37.03 -15.65
N PRO A 584 -34.30 -35.98 -14.88
CA PRO A 584 -35.69 -35.78 -14.44
C PRO A 584 -36.32 -34.50 -14.98
N THR A 585 -37.64 -34.62 -15.06
CA THR A 585 -38.67 -33.86 -15.77
C THR A 585 -39.06 -32.54 -15.07
N LEU A 586 -39.56 -31.59 -15.88
CA LEU A 586 -40.20 -30.34 -15.46
C LEU A 586 -41.35 -30.55 -14.47
N ILE A 587 -41.42 -29.69 -13.45
CA ILE A 587 -42.63 -29.44 -12.66
C ILE A 587 -43.02 -27.96 -12.77
N ASP A 588 -44.33 -27.80 -12.95
CA ASP A 588 -45.15 -26.63 -13.21
C ASP A 588 -45.19 -25.63 -12.04
N ALA A 589 -45.16 -24.33 -12.34
CA ALA A 589 -45.21 -23.25 -11.35
C ALA A 589 -46.33 -22.25 -11.68
N GLN A 590 -47.57 -22.62 -11.33
CA GLN A 590 -48.70 -21.71 -11.16
C GLN A 590 -49.20 -21.76 -9.72
N SER A 591 -48.75 -20.85 -8.86
CA SER A 591 -49.62 -20.18 -7.88
C SER A 591 -48.85 -19.04 -7.18
N ILE A 592 -49.61 -18.09 -6.62
CA ILE A 592 -49.22 -16.85 -5.93
C ILE A 592 -49.57 -15.59 -6.77
N ARG A 593 -50.88 -15.36 -6.88
CA ARG A 593 -51.49 -14.03 -6.97
C ARG A 593 -52.48 -13.92 -5.81
N GLN A 594 -52.18 -13.10 -4.81
CA GLN A 594 -53.15 -12.30 -4.02
C GLN A 594 -52.46 -11.61 -2.83
N SER A 595 -52.25 -10.31 -2.96
CA SER A 595 -52.58 -9.26 -1.97
C SER A 595 -51.98 -7.94 -2.48
N ARG A 596 -52.84 -7.01 -2.89
CA ARG A 596 -52.44 -5.64 -3.23
C ARG A 596 -53.12 -4.72 -2.23
N ASP A 597 -52.32 -4.16 -1.32
CA ASP A 597 -52.74 -3.13 -0.39
C ASP A 597 -53.02 -1.80 -1.12
N GLU A 598 -54.17 -1.20 -0.83
CA GLU A 598 -54.69 0.02 -1.47
C GLU A 598 -53.82 1.27 -1.24
N THR A 599 -52.90 1.26 -0.27
CA THR A 599 -52.00 2.40 -0.02
C THR A 599 -50.92 2.62 -1.07
N GLY A 600 -50.59 1.61 -1.88
CA GLY A 600 -49.68 1.78 -3.01
C GLY A 600 -50.33 2.44 -4.23
N ILE A 601 -51.66 2.39 -4.35
CA ILE A 601 -52.41 2.81 -5.54
C ILE A 601 -52.48 4.33 -5.65
N TRP A 602 -52.52 5.04 -4.51
CA TRP A 602 -52.63 6.50 -4.55
C TRP A 602 -51.30 7.21 -4.89
N LEU A 603 -50.17 6.75 -4.34
CA LEU A 603 -48.84 7.26 -4.68
C LEU A 603 -48.45 6.93 -6.14
N THR A 604 -48.89 5.80 -6.67
CA THR A 604 -48.67 5.44 -8.09
C THR A 604 -49.66 6.10 -9.05
N SER A 605 -50.85 6.53 -8.59
CA SER A 605 -51.85 7.19 -9.44
C SER A 605 -51.53 8.66 -9.76
N ILE A 606 -50.73 9.34 -8.93
CA ILE A 606 -50.26 10.72 -9.19
C ILE A 606 -48.97 10.70 -10.03
N MET A 607 -48.26 9.57 -10.04
CA MET A 607 -46.96 9.44 -10.69
C MET A 607 -46.99 8.51 -11.91
N ARG A 608 -47.20 9.09 -13.09
CA ARG A 608 -46.59 8.55 -14.31
C ARG A 608 -45.66 9.60 -14.94
N PRO A 609 -44.35 9.43 -14.75
CA PRO A 609 -43.37 9.73 -15.79
C PRO A 609 -42.80 8.42 -16.36
N SER A 610 -42.77 8.34 -17.69
CA SER A 610 -42.13 7.27 -18.45
C SER A 610 -40.60 7.44 -18.44
N SER A 611 -39.91 7.06 -17.35
CA SER A 611 -38.45 6.80 -17.39
C SER A 611 -37.86 6.15 -16.13
N ASP A 612 -38.56 6.07 -15.00
CA ASP A 612 -37.90 5.78 -13.70
C ASP A 612 -37.93 4.31 -13.23
N GLN A 613 -38.15 3.36 -14.16
CA GLN A 613 -37.91 1.94 -13.89
C GLN A 613 -36.42 1.63 -13.59
N LEU A 614 -35.49 2.51 -13.99
CA LEU A 614 -34.05 2.29 -13.87
C LEU A 614 -33.51 2.42 -12.43
N ALA A 615 -34.06 3.34 -11.62
CA ALA A 615 -33.56 3.59 -10.26
C ALA A 615 -33.98 2.49 -9.26
N ALA A 616 -35.21 1.98 -9.39
CA ALA A 616 -35.67 0.81 -8.64
C ALA A 616 -34.86 -0.45 -9.00
N ASN A 617 -34.45 -0.59 -10.26
CA ASN A 617 -33.58 -1.68 -10.71
C ASN A 617 -32.18 -1.64 -10.10
N ASN A 618 -31.63 -0.46 -9.78
CA ASN A 618 -30.26 -0.34 -9.24
C ASN A 618 -30.12 -0.86 -7.79
N VAL A 619 -31.10 -0.59 -6.92
CA VAL A 619 -31.13 -1.15 -5.55
C VAL A 619 -31.46 -2.65 -5.59
N LEU A 620 -32.38 -3.05 -6.49
CA LEU A 620 -32.66 -4.46 -6.76
C LEU A 620 -31.44 -5.21 -7.29
N GLN A 621 -30.55 -4.59 -8.08
CA GLN A 621 -29.37 -5.26 -8.63
C GLN A 621 -28.23 -5.42 -7.62
N ILE A 622 -27.97 -4.45 -6.75
CA ILE A 622 -26.98 -4.60 -5.67
C ILE A 622 -27.38 -5.75 -4.73
N LEU A 623 -28.67 -5.86 -4.43
CA LEU A 623 -29.17 -6.88 -3.53
C LEU A 623 -29.40 -8.23 -4.26
N ARG A 624 -29.75 -8.24 -5.56
CA ARG A 624 -29.74 -9.46 -6.41
C ARG A 624 -28.34 -10.02 -6.64
N ALA A 625 -27.31 -9.19 -6.82
CA ALA A 625 -25.92 -9.66 -6.91
C ALA A 625 -25.43 -10.31 -5.60
N THR A 626 -26.00 -9.87 -4.47
CA THR A 626 -25.79 -10.49 -3.16
C THR A 626 -26.60 -11.78 -3.01
N SER A 627 -27.81 -11.83 -3.59
CA SER A 627 -28.70 -13.01 -3.63
C SER A 627 -28.23 -14.10 -4.61
N HIS A 628 -27.61 -13.76 -5.75
CA HIS A 628 -27.16 -14.71 -6.77
C HIS A 628 -25.95 -15.55 -6.32
N ARG A 629 -25.18 -15.06 -5.33
CA ARG A 629 -24.16 -15.87 -4.65
C ARG A 629 -24.73 -17.09 -3.91
N TYR A 630 -26.06 -17.20 -3.78
CA TYR A 630 -26.73 -18.27 -3.03
C TYR A 630 -27.65 -19.16 -3.86
N ALA A 631 -27.71 -18.98 -5.18
CA ALA A 631 -28.28 -20.02 -6.07
C ALA A 631 -27.51 -21.36 -5.92
N VAL A 632 -26.33 -21.36 -5.28
CA VAL A 632 -25.54 -22.53 -4.92
C VAL A 632 -26.02 -23.22 -3.62
N CYS A 633 -26.98 -22.65 -2.87
CA CYS A 633 -27.53 -23.24 -1.64
C CYS A 633 -28.96 -23.79 -1.78
N GLU A 634 -29.60 -23.69 -2.94
CA GLU A 634 -30.96 -24.20 -3.16
C GLU A 634 -31.05 -25.74 -3.17
N SER A 635 -29.93 -26.46 -3.09
CA SER A 635 -29.90 -27.93 -2.99
C SER A 635 -29.86 -28.48 -1.55
N ILE A 636 -29.98 -27.64 -0.52
CA ILE A 636 -29.94 -28.09 0.88
C ILE A 636 -31.37 -28.26 1.42
N ASP A 637 -31.92 -29.45 1.18
CA ASP A 637 -33.08 -29.97 1.91
C ASP A 637 -32.72 -30.14 3.39
N SER A 638 -33.18 -29.23 4.24
CA SER A 638 -33.24 -29.42 5.68
C SER A 638 -34.02 -28.28 6.34
N GLU A 639 -35.01 -28.61 7.16
CA GLU A 639 -35.73 -27.71 8.07
C GLU A 639 -34.79 -26.91 9.03
N ALA A 640 -33.48 -27.16 9.03
CA ALA A 640 -32.52 -26.62 9.99
C ALA A 640 -32.20 -25.11 9.87
N PHE A 641 -32.61 -24.41 8.80
CA PHE A 641 -32.19 -23.02 8.52
C PHE A 641 -33.34 -22.01 8.49
N THR A 642 -34.22 -22.05 9.49
CA THR A 642 -35.39 -21.15 9.58
C THR A 642 -34.99 -19.68 9.66
N GLU A 643 -33.91 -19.31 10.38
CA GLU A 643 -33.47 -17.91 10.46
C GLU A 643 -32.92 -17.36 9.14
N LEU A 644 -32.14 -18.13 8.40
CA LEU A 644 -31.57 -17.66 7.13
C LEU A 644 -32.66 -17.35 6.10
N ARG A 645 -33.70 -18.20 6.01
CA ARG A 645 -34.87 -17.96 5.15
C ARG A 645 -35.65 -16.73 5.61
N ARG A 646 -35.82 -16.55 6.93
CA ARG A 646 -36.51 -15.40 7.50
C ARG A 646 -35.78 -14.09 7.17
N PHE A 647 -34.46 -14.05 7.34
CA PHE A 647 -33.63 -12.89 6.99
C PHE A 647 -33.67 -12.58 5.49
N ALA A 648 -33.61 -13.59 4.62
CA ALA A 648 -33.78 -13.39 3.18
C ALA A 648 -35.16 -12.80 2.82
N ALA A 649 -36.22 -13.24 3.50
CA ALA A 649 -37.55 -12.69 3.32
C ALA A 649 -37.67 -11.25 3.84
N ILE A 650 -37.01 -10.91 4.95
CA ILE A 650 -36.95 -9.53 5.46
C ILE A 650 -36.13 -8.65 4.51
N GLU A 651 -34.98 -9.13 4.03
CA GLU A 651 -34.11 -8.45 3.06
C GLU A 651 -34.90 -8.05 1.81
N SER A 652 -35.70 -8.97 1.25
CA SER A 652 -36.62 -8.67 0.13
C SER A 652 -37.59 -7.52 0.44
N GLN A 653 -38.13 -7.49 1.67
CA GLN A 653 -39.04 -6.44 2.11
C GLN A 653 -38.33 -5.10 2.35
N VAL A 654 -37.09 -5.11 2.87
CA VAL A 654 -36.26 -3.91 3.03
C VAL A 654 -35.90 -3.31 1.67
N ILE A 655 -35.58 -4.15 0.68
CA ILE A 655 -35.35 -3.72 -0.71
C ILE A 655 -36.58 -3.01 -1.26
N SER A 656 -37.74 -3.66 -1.14
CA SER A 656 -39.02 -3.11 -1.61
C SER A 656 -39.33 -1.78 -0.92
N TRP A 657 -39.13 -1.71 0.40
CA TRP A 657 -39.31 -0.50 1.19
C TRP A 657 -38.42 0.65 0.69
N CYS A 658 -37.11 0.42 0.55
CA CYS A 658 -36.15 1.41 0.05
C CYS A 658 -36.49 1.94 -1.36
N SER A 659 -37.11 1.11 -2.20
CA SER A 659 -37.37 1.44 -3.61
C SER A 659 -38.52 2.43 -3.84
N SER A 660 -39.30 2.76 -2.80
CA SER A 660 -40.53 3.56 -2.92
C SER A 660 -40.33 4.95 -3.53
N TRP A 661 -39.13 5.53 -3.41
CA TRP A 661 -38.75 6.82 -4.02
C TRP A 661 -37.40 6.74 -4.73
N GLY A 662 -37.20 5.68 -5.54
CA GLY A 662 -36.00 5.54 -6.37
C GLY A 662 -34.73 5.18 -5.59
N GLY A 663 -34.87 4.63 -4.38
CA GLY A 663 -33.76 4.32 -3.48
C GLY A 663 -33.47 5.43 -2.47
N MET A 664 -32.98 5.06 -1.29
CA MET A 664 -32.77 5.95 -0.14
C MET A 664 -31.85 7.16 -0.41
N THR A 665 -30.97 7.08 -1.39
CA THR A 665 -30.13 8.24 -1.80
C THR A 665 -30.93 9.35 -2.47
N ASN A 666 -32.09 9.03 -3.04
CA ASN A 666 -32.94 9.97 -3.76
C ASN A 666 -34.14 10.46 -2.93
N TRP A 667 -34.31 9.93 -1.71
CA TRP A 667 -35.46 10.26 -0.85
C TRP A 667 -35.55 11.75 -0.53
N VAL A 668 -34.43 12.44 -0.31
CA VAL A 668 -34.42 13.88 0.00
C VAL A 668 -35.13 14.68 -1.10
N ALA A 669 -34.66 14.55 -2.34
CA ALA A 669 -35.22 15.27 -3.49
C ALA A 669 -36.67 14.86 -3.77
N HIS A 670 -37.01 13.57 -3.64
CA HIS A 670 -38.37 13.09 -3.87
C HIS A 670 -39.36 13.54 -2.79
N LEU A 671 -38.97 13.58 -1.52
CA LEU A 671 -39.85 14.03 -0.44
C LEU A 671 -40.18 15.52 -0.60
N GLU A 672 -39.20 16.35 -0.96
CA GLU A 672 -39.42 17.77 -1.27
C GLU A 672 -40.37 17.95 -2.48
N LEU A 673 -40.10 17.25 -3.58
CA LEU A 673 -40.92 17.33 -4.80
C LEU A 673 -42.38 16.93 -4.54
N THR A 674 -42.57 15.81 -3.84
CA THR A 674 -43.91 15.26 -3.55
C THR A 674 -44.68 16.10 -2.54
N TYR A 675 -43.98 16.70 -1.57
CA TYR A 675 -44.60 17.66 -0.67
C TYR A 675 -45.08 18.91 -1.42
N ALA A 676 -44.24 19.47 -2.30
CA ALA A 676 -44.60 20.64 -3.10
C ALA A 676 -45.84 20.37 -3.98
N GLU A 677 -45.94 19.18 -4.57
CA GLU A 677 -47.12 18.74 -5.31
C GLU A 677 -48.36 18.55 -4.42
N ALA A 678 -48.20 17.93 -3.25
CA ALA A 678 -49.29 17.76 -2.28
C ALA A 678 -49.81 19.10 -1.76
N ARG A 679 -48.92 20.08 -1.53
CA ARG A 679 -49.27 21.45 -1.14
C ARG A 679 -50.07 22.14 -2.25
N ARG A 680 -49.58 22.12 -3.50
CA ARG A 680 -50.31 22.69 -4.66
C ARG A 680 -51.70 22.07 -4.84
N SER A 681 -51.82 20.78 -4.55
CA SER A 681 -53.08 20.04 -4.67
C SER A 681 -54.00 20.14 -3.45
N LYS A 682 -53.62 20.88 -2.39
CA LYS A 682 -54.31 20.91 -1.09
C LYS A 682 -54.50 19.52 -0.44
N LYS A 683 -53.52 18.63 -0.60
CA LYS A 683 -53.50 17.24 -0.05
C LYS A 683 -52.31 16.99 0.90
N LYS A 684 -51.81 18.03 1.57
CA LYS A 684 -50.64 17.93 2.46
C LYS A 684 -50.82 16.93 3.60
N ASP A 685 -52.00 16.87 4.22
CA ASP A 685 -52.24 16.00 5.38
C ASP A 685 -52.21 14.53 4.98
N ARG A 686 -52.76 14.21 3.80
CA ARG A 686 -52.68 12.88 3.20
C ARG A 686 -51.24 12.48 2.83
N TRP A 687 -50.43 13.45 2.41
CA TRP A 687 -49.00 13.20 2.15
C TRP A 687 -48.25 12.85 3.44
N TYR A 688 -48.49 13.61 4.53
CA TYR A 688 -47.90 13.30 5.84
C TYR A 688 -48.28 11.91 6.31
N GLU A 689 -49.57 11.57 6.26
CA GLU A 689 -50.06 10.25 6.63
C GLU A 689 -49.37 9.14 5.82
N ALA A 690 -49.22 9.31 4.52
CA ALA A 690 -48.58 8.33 3.64
C ALA A 690 -47.08 8.16 3.96
N VAL A 691 -46.35 9.25 4.21
CA VAL A 691 -44.92 9.22 4.52
C VAL A 691 -44.68 8.61 5.91
N TRP A 692 -45.49 8.96 6.91
CA TRP A 692 -45.39 8.38 8.24
C TRP A 692 -45.77 6.90 8.26
N LYS A 693 -46.80 6.50 7.51
CA LYS A 693 -47.12 5.08 7.30
C LYS A 693 -45.95 4.31 6.66
N HIS A 694 -45.20 4.95 5.75
CA HIS A 694 -44.00 4.36 5.17
C HIS A 694 -42.86 4.21 6.21
N ALA A 695 -42.64 5.21 7.07
CA ALA A 695 -41.70 5.12 8.18
C ALA A 695 -42.07 3.99 9.16
N ASP A 696 -43.36 3.85 9.50
CA ASP A 696 -43.86 2.78 10.37
C ASP A 696 -43.58 1.38 9.80
N LYS A 697 -43.75 1.21 8.49
CA LYS A 697 -43.35 -0.04 7.81
C LYS A 697 -41.85 -0.32 7.98
N GLY A 698 -41.01 0.72 7.92
CA GLY A 698 -39.57 0.62 8.18
C GLY A 698 -39.28 0.17 9.62
N ARG A 699 -39.94 0.79 10.61
CA ARG A 699 -39.82 0.42 12.04
C ARG A 699 -40.28 -1.02 12.29
N GLN A 700 -41.36 -1.47 11.65
CA GLN A 700 -41.82 -2.85 11.74
C GLN A 700 -40.81 -3.86 11.16
N LEU A 701 -40.19 -3.53 10.01
CA LEU A 701 -39.10 -4.35 9.45
C LEU A 701 -37.89 -4.38 10.37
N GLN A 702 -37.55 -3.25 11.00
CA GLN A 702 -36.43 -3.15 11.93
C GLN A 702 -36.68 -3.97 13.20
N ALA A 703 -37.88 -3.89 13.78
CA ALA A 703 -38.29 -4.69 14.93
C ALA A 703 -38.24 -6.20 14.63
N ARG A 704 -38.58 -6.60 13.40
CA ARG A 704 -38.47 -8.00 12.96
C ARG A 704 -37.01 -8.47 12.87
N LEU A 705 -36.03 -7.61 12.63
CA LEU A 705 -34.62 -8.01 12.61
C LEU A 705 -34.06 -8.29 14.00
N PHE A 706 -34.48 -7.51 15.00
CA PHE A 706 -33.97 -7.58 16.37
C PHE A 706 -34.28 -8.88 17.14
N ALA A 707 -35.12 -9.75 16.58
CA ALA A 707 -35.46 -11.00 17.22
C ALA A 707 -35.08 -12.19 16.34
N MET A 708 -34.22 -13.06 16.85
CA MET A 708 -33.90 -14.36 16.26
C MET A 708 -34.70 -15.43 17.01
N TYR A 709 -35.79 -15.89 16.39
CA TYR A 709 -36.70 -16.88 16.99
C TYR A 709 -36.55 -18.28 16.40
N GLY A 710 -35.84 -18.40 15.27
CA GLY A 710 -35.58 -19.66 14.59
C GLY A 710 -34.29 -20.35 15.03
N THR A 711 -34.04 -21.50 14.42
CA THR A 711 -32.82 -22.28 14.62
C THR A 711 -31.64 -21.63 13.90
N LEU A 712 -30.56 -21.37 14.66
CA LEU A 712 -29.30 -20.90 14.10
C LEU A 712 -28.55 -22.05 13.39
N PRO A 713 -27.76 -21.74 12.34
CA PRO A 713 -26.82 -22.70 11.75
C PRO A 713 -25.86 -23.25 12.79
N LYS A 714 -25.43 -24.51 12.64
CA LYS A 714 -24.41 -25.10 13.54
C LYS A 714 -23.01 -24.58 13.26
N GLU A 715 -22.76 -24.05 12.07
CA GLU A 715 -21.44 -23.61 11.64
C GLU A 715 -21.20 -22.13 11.97
N ASP A 716 -20.16 -21.85 12.76
CA ASP A 716 -19.80 -20.49 13.24
C ASP A 716 -19.73 -19.44 12.14
N PHE A 717 -19.22 -19.77 10.96
CA PHE A 717 -19.10 -18.82 9.86
C PHE A 717 -20.46 -18.39 9.30
N LYS A 718 -21.48 -19.26 9.35
CA LYS A 718 -22.85 -18.94 8.93
C LYS A 718 -23.56 -18.07 9.96
N ILE A 719 -23.28 -18.27 11.25
CA ILE A 719 -23.76 -17.39 12.32
C ILE A 719 -23.18 -15.98 12.14
N LYS A 720 -21.86 -15.88 11.91
CA LYS A 720 -21.20 -14.59 11.61
C LYS A 720 -21.80 -13.88 10.40
N GLU A 721 -22.12 -14.64 9.35
CA GLU A 721 -22.76 -14.10 8.15
C GLU A 721 -24.20 -13.62 8.40
N LEU A 722 -24.99 -14.32 9.23
CA LEU A 722 -26.31 -13.86 9.67
C LEU A 722 -26.22 -12.53 10.43
N PHE A 723 -25.31 -12.43 11.39
CA PHE A 723 -25.07 -11.17 12.13
C PHE A 723 -24.62 -10.03 11.21
N ARG A 724 -23.73 -10.30 10.25
CA ARG A 724 -23.32 -9.30 9.26
C ARG A 724 -24.53 -8.74 8.50
N ARG A 725 -25.43 -9.63 8.04
CA ARG A 725 -26.66 -9.23 7.33
C ARG A 725 -27.63 -8.45 8.21
N GLU A 726 -27.80 -8.87 9.47
CA GLU A 726 -28.61 -8.14 10.44
C GLU A 726 -28.14 -6.69 10.56
N VAL A 727 -26.84 -6.49 10.82
CA VAL A 727 -26.25 -5.17 10.98
C VAL A 727 -26.43 -4.32 9.72
N GLU A 728 -26.24 -4.91 8.53
CA GLU A 728 -26.44 -4.21 7.26
C GLU A 728 -27.90 -3.77 7.05
N LEU A 729 -28.87 -4.66 7.28
CA LEU A 729 -30.28 -4.35 7.12
C LEU A 729 -30.77 -3.34 8.17
N VAL A 730 -30.33 -3.47 9.42
CA VAL A 730 -30.62 -2.50 10.49
C VAL A 730 -30.04 -1.14 10.16
N HIS A 731 -28.81 -1.07 9.61
CA HIS A 731 -28.21 0.19 9.19
C HIS A 731 -29.00 0.87 8.08
N ILE A 732 -29.45 0.11 7.06
CA ILE A 732 -30.27 0.63 5.96
C ILE A 732 -31.60 1.18 6.50
N LEU A 733 -32.30 0.41 7.33
CA LEU A 733 -33.59 0.81 7.90
C LEU A 733 -33.45 2.04 8.80
N ALA A 734 -32.48 2.03 9.73
CA ALA A 734 -32.23 3.15 10.62
C ALA A 734 -31.96 4.44 9.84
N LYS A 735 -31.08 4.38 8.83
CA LYS A 735 -30.77 5.53 7.99
C LYS A 735 -32.00 6.08 7.25
N GLY A 736 -32.83 5.22 6.69
CA GLY A 736 -34.03 5.65 5.95
C GLY A 736 -35.10 6.23 6.89
N ILE A 737 -35.33 5.60 8.04
CA ILE A 737 -36.25 6.10 9.07
C ILE A 737 -35.78 7.47 9.56
N THR A 738 -34.49 7.64 9.88
CA THR A 738 -33.90 8.93 10.28
C THR A 738 -34.09 9.99 9.19
N GLN A 739 -33.89 9.67 7.91
CA GLN A 739 -34.12 10.64 6.84
C GLN A 739 -35.56 11.15 6.84
N ILE A 740 -36.54 10.26 6.97
CA ILE A 740 -37.96 10.67 7.03
C ILE A 740 -38.21 11.52 8.28
N GLU A 741 -37.79 11.05 9.45
CA GLU A 741 -38.04 11.72 10.74
C GLU A 741 -37.42 13.11 10.83
N VAL A 742 -36.25 13.31 10.21
CA VAL A 742 -35.56 14.60 10.20
C VAL A 742 -36.10 15.53 9.12
N LEU A 743 -36.34 15.02 7.90
CA LEU A 743 -36.67 15.89 6.76
C LEU A 743 -38.12 16.32 6.74
N VAL A 744 -39.06 15.42 7.07
CA VAL A 744 -40.50 15.70 6.98
C VAL A 744 -40.94 16.93 7.80
N PRO A 745 -40.42 17.15 9.03
CA PRO A 745 -40.69 18.39 9.77
C PRO A 745 -40.05 19.66 9.18
N ILE A 746 -38.94 19.53 8.45
CA ILE A 746 -38.16 20.66 7.92
C ILE A 746 -38.71 21.16 6.58
N ILE A 747 -39.17 20.25 5.71
CA ILE A 747 -39.64 20.56 4.35
C ILE A 747 -40.68 21.70 4.29
N PRO A 748 -41.65 21.84 5.22
CA PRO A 748 -42.57 22.98 5.19
C PRO A 748 -41.89 24.35 5.32
N HIS A 749 -40.80 24.41 6.10
CA HIS A 749 -40.07 25.65 6.39
C HIS A 749 -39.13 26.04 5.25
N SER A 750 -38.62 25.08 4.48
CA SER A 750 -37.81 25.40 3.28
C SER A 750 -38.66 26.04 2.18
N HIS A 751 -39.96 25.74 2.13
CA HIS A 751 -40.90 26.26 1.14
C HIS A 751 -41.70 27.50 1.58
N SER A 752 -41.55 27.99 2.82
CA SER A 752 -42.18 29.25 3.25
C SER A 752 -41.40 30.49 2.83
N LEU A 753 -40.12 30.34 2.47
CA LEU A 753 -39.23 31.47 2.14
C LEU A 753 -39.35 31.98 0.70
N VAL A 754 -40.18 31.35 -0.14
CA VAL A 754 -40.24 31.64 -1.58
C VAL A 754 -41.54 32.31 -2.03
N ASP A 755 -42.60 32.28 -1.21
CA ASP A 755 -43.94 32.78 -1.59
C ASP A 755 -44.59 33.66 -0.50
N GLU A 756 -43.90 34.69 -0.01
CA GLU A 756 -44.60 35.84 0.59
C GLU A 756 -44.62 37.00 -0.42
N GLU A 757 -45.79 37.22 -1.03
CA GLU A 757 -46.16 38.52 -1.62
C GLU A 757 -45.96 39.62 -0.57
N PRO A 758 -45.50 40.82 -0.97
CA PRO A 758 -45.31 41.92 -0.04
C PRO A 758 -46.66 42.36 0.55
N LEU A 759 -46.86 42.10 1.84
CA LEU A 759 -47.99 42.65 2.60
C LEU A 759 -47.91 44.19 2.59
N SER A 760 -49.05 44.82 2.30
CA SER A 760 -49.22 46.28 2.36
C SER A 760 -48.86 46.83 3.76
N PRO A 761 -48.32 48.06 3.85
CA PRO A 761 -47.84 48.60 5.10
C PRO A 761 -48.99 48.85 6.08
N LEU A 762 -48.88 48.27 7.28
CA LEU A 762 -49.75 48.59 8.42
C LEU A 762 -49.28 49.89 9.11
N PRO A 763 -50.20 50.68 9.69
CA PRO A 763 -49.88 51.95 10.34
C PRO A 763 -49.12 51.74 11.66
N PRO A 764 -48.40 52.77 12.17
CA PRO A 764 -47.53 52.60 13.32
C PRO A 764 -48.34 52.40 14.59
N SER A 765 -48.04 51.34 15.33
CA SER A 765 -48.51 51.15 16.70
C SER A 765 -47.32 51.17 17.66
N SER A 766 -47.42 52.04 18.66
CA SER A 766 -46.44 52.21 19.74
C SER A 766 -46.43 51.00 20.68
N PRO A 767 -45.32 50.74 21.40
CA PRO A 767 -45.16 49.52 22.18
C PRO A 767 -45.80 49.66 23.58
N PRO A 768 -46.46 48.61 24.11
CA PRO A 768 -46.64 48.49 25.54
C PRO A 768 -45.52 47.63 26.14
N ALA A 769 -45.01 48.12 27.26
CA ALA A 769 -44.03 47.49 28.12
C ALA A 769 -44.49 46.12 28.64
N MET A 770 -43.55 45.18 28.76
CA MET A 770 -43.69 44.04 29.67
C MET A 770 -42.43 43.87 30.51
N THR A 771 -42.64 44.04 31.82
CA THR A 771 -41.81 43.65 32.95
C THR A 771 -41.58 42.12 33.00
N PRO A 772 -40.40 41.65 33.44
CA PRO A 772 -40.15 40.23 33.68
C PRO A 772 -40.55 39.85 35.11
N GLN A 773 -41.29 38.74 35.26
CA GLN A 773 -41.50 38.08 36.54
C GLN A 773 -41.26 36.56 36.38
N TYR A 774 -40.59 36.02 37.41
CA TYR A 774 -40.26 34.61 37.71
C TYR A 774 -39.08 33.99 36.98
N SER A 775 -38.17 33.26 37.62
CA SER A 775 -37.63 33.19 38.99
C SER A 775 -36.59 32.07 38.90
N GLU A 776 -35.34 32.37 39.19
CA GLU A 776 -34.29 31.37 39.43
C GLU A 776 -34.60 30.69 40.76
N ASP A 777 -34.93 29.40 40.73
CA ASP A 777 -34.75 28.48 41.86
C ASP A 777 -35.17 27.07 41.43
N SER A 778 -34.19 26.19 41.20
CA SER A 778 -34.27 24.72 41.33
C SER A 778 -33.11 24.05 40.55
N LEU A 779 -31.88 24.19 41.06
CA LEU A 779 -30.77 23.30 40.74
C LEU A 779 -30.13 22.85 42.06
N ALA A 780 -30.77 21.89 42.69
CA ALA A 780 -30.20 20.99 43.69
C ALA A 780 -30.79 19.60 43.44
N ASP A 781 -30.01 18.57 43.76
CA ASP A 781 -30.28 17.14 43.57
C ASP A 781 -30.00 16.59 42.17
N TYR A 782 -28.75 16.16 41.93
CA TYR A 782 -28.43 14.74 41.71
C TYR A 782 -26.91 14.54 41.82
N SER A 783 -26.51 13.89 42.91
CA SER A 783 -25.20 13.26 43.16
C SER A 783 -25.04 11.95 42.41
#